data_AF-A0A327KMC4-F1
#
_entry.id   AF-A0A327KMC4-F1
#
_cell.length_a   1.000
_cell.length_b   1.000
_cell.length_c   1.000
_cell.angle_alpha   90.00
_cell.angle_beta   90.00
_cell.angle_gamma   90.00
#
_symmetry.space_group_name_H-M   'P 1'
#
loop_
_entity.id
_entity.type
_entity.pdbx_description
1 polymer ?
#
loop_
_entity_poly.entity_id
_entity_poly.type
_entity_poly.pdbx_seq_one_letter_code
_entity_poly.pdbx_strand_id
1 'polypeptide(L)'
;MGSKNLTRPTSIVALSVVAAGVALAVPAGAAQAADLVWEVESPFRFFKRTAAFDLHERAYKSVRGNPADPLPGNIVWRTERKLNDPDCRDPSTPMSCAATAGRNYEKSRLGWAAQTLDMTCYDRDARPRRYPTVCERQYSWGKAKEDTILPDAHTVVVRIAPEQLQPAAGAAPVAGDCTWTWKPRRGGAGETVRQACAKPFVIKRVPYSTSRAASGAVVAVTLPDGRELTDANVIVEDVLVVAMGDSFASGESNPDRPVVFSAGREMVYDPVNTRDDVATRSMRMPTYSVASAPDGVNPKSLPKRLMEDEEKGLVFRPTSPEFQAAFDRRRAQWLSADCHRSQYGYPFRVGIQLALEDRHRAVSFVSLACSGSDTVEGLFGPREPREQTTGPNAQKSVVPQLDQLTELICRPGAPRSRDVTYTLPVYRSGSTSIQSQAFTKFWCPPESRKRPIDLVLLSIGGNDVGFGALVAYGITESAADLAPIAGLVSHTLRFEPSVARVYLDVLDRRMKALKDALTDGFGVDPSTVLHNAYEPVEYDENGKVCGTQPTLGLDVHPKLQFSTARVQQVSDFTRELRARQECIADARKRPGCPRLATGNGTGFRFVTEHTNLFARRGVCARDPQRALVDQVNMAMPRLALSIDDFKPYSPAAALPYGKRWRLIHNPNDAFLTANTHAEGISPFDVLQPAYAALYSGAFHPTAEGHAIVADTVVRHAREIVDHRAVVDAR
;
A
#
# COMPACT_ATOMS: atom_id res chain seq x y z
N MET A 1 44.55 59.31 -52.60
CA MET A 1 43.98 59.31 -53.96
C MET A 1 42.48 59.04 -53.85
N GLY A 2 41.66 59.50 -54.81
CA GLY A 2 40.19 59.26 -54.83
C GLY A 2 39.81 57.91 -55.44
N SER A 3 38.53 57.61 -55.73
CA SER A 3 37.33 58.47 -55.58
C SER A 3 36.01 57.66 -55.41
N LYS A 4 34.98 58.42 -55.01
CA LYS A 4 33.55 58.18 -54.77
C LYS A 4 32.72 57.14 -55.58
N ASN A 5 31.66 56.67 -54.90
CA ASN A 5 30.25 56.43 -55.33
C ASN A 5 29.75 55.08 -55.95
N LEU A 6 29.15 54.26 -55.08
CA LEU A 6 27.69 54.00 -54.95
C LEU A 6 26.81 53.69 -56.19
N THR A 7 26.22 52.47 -56.24
CA THR A 7 24.88 52.17 -56.84
C THR A 7 24.21 50.92 -56.19
N ARG A 8 22.88 50.83 -56.32
CA ARG A 8 21.92 49.75 -55.93
C ARG A 8 20.71 49.83 -56.91
N PRO A 9 19.68 48.96 -56.88
CA PRO A 9 19.43 47.76 -56.05
C PRO A 9 19.82 46.47 -56.83
N THR A 10 19.12 45.34 -57.02
CA THR A 10 17.80 44.71 -56.67
C THR A 10 17.98 43.17 -56.90
N SER A 11 17.14 42.17 -56.59
CA SER A 11 15.76 41.98 -56.07
C SER A 11 15.66 40.60 -55.39
N ILE A 12 14.71 40.37 -54.48
CA ILE A 12 13.87 39.14 -54.33
C ILE A 12 12.82 39.36 -53.21
N VAL A 13 11.62 38.79 -53.35
CA VAL A 13 10.47 39.00 -52.46
C VAL A 13 10.36 37.89 -51.42
N ALA A 14 10.03 38.25 -50.17
CA ALA A 14 9.59 37.33 -49.14
C ALA A 14 8.26 37.82 -48.54
N LEU A 15 7.24 36.95 -48.49
CA LEU A 15 5.94 37.26 -47.89
C LEU A 15 6.07 37.34 -46.35
N SER A 16 5.49 38.38 -45.76
CA SER A 16 5.40 38.54 -44.31
C SER A 16 4.00 38.18 -43.82
N VAL A 17 3.89 37.17 -42.96
CA VAL A 17 2.65 36.86 -42.21
C VAL A 17 2.78 37.45 -40.82
N VAL A 18 1.92 38.42 -40.48
CA VAL A 18 1.94 39.11 -39.18
C VAL A 18 1.16 38.29 -38.15
N ALA A 19 1.87 37.70 -37.19
CA ALA A 19 1.27 37.08 -36.00
C ALA A 19 1.15 38.13 -34.88
N ALA A 20 -0.06 38.67 -34.68
CA ALA A 20 -0.33 39.65 -33.62
C ALA A 20 -0.46 38.96 -32.26
N GLY A 21 0.65 38.86 -31.52
CA GLY A 21 0.69 38.29 -30.17
C GLY A 21 0.10 39.23 -29.13
N VAL A 22 -1.16 39.02 -28.72
CA VAL A 22 -1.77 39.73 -27.59
C VAL A 22 -1.27 39.13 -26.27
N ALA A 23 -0.17 39.69 -25.75
CA ALA A 23 0.35 39.33 -24.43
C ALA A 23 -0.53 39.93 -23.32
N LEU A 24 -1.49 39.14 -22.80
CA LEU A 24 -2.25 39.48 -21.60
C LEU A 24 -1.33 39.39 -20.36
N ALA A 25 -0.71 40.52 -20.03
CA ALA A 25 0.05 40.69 -18.79
C ALA A 25 -0.92 40.69 -17.59
N VAL A 26 -1.14 39.52 -16.97
CA VAL A 26 -1.80 39.43 -15.68
C VAL A 26 -0.90 40.10 -14.64
N PRO A 27 -1.36 41.12 -13.91
CA PRO A 27 -0.55 41.74 -12.86
C PRO A 27 -0.33 40.74 -11.73
N ALA A 28 0.93 40.51 -11.37
CA ALA A 28 1.29 39.73 -10.19
C ALA A 28 0.95 40.54 -8.92
N GLY A 29 -0.32 40.51 -8.51
CA GLY A 29 -0.75 41.05 -7.23
C GLY A 29 0.01 40.36 -6.10
N ALA A 30 0.60 41.15 -5.20
CA ALA A 30 1.23 40.62 -4.00
C ALA A 30 0.16 39.87 -3.19
N ALA A 31 0.37 38.58 -2.94
CA ALA A 31 -0.56 37.78 -2.15
C ALA A 31 -0.59 38.33 -0.72
N GLN A 32 -1.70 38.95 -0.33
CA GLN A 32 -1.94 39.29 1.08
C GLN A 32 -1.97 37.98 1.88
N ALA A 33 -1.23 37.95 2.99
CA ALA A 33 -1.36 36.86 3.95
C ALA A 33 -2.80 36.84 4.49
N ALA A 34 -3.38 35.65 4.64
CA ALA A 34 -4.74 35.52 5.16
C ALA A 34 -4.76 35.86 6.66
N ASP A 35 -5.67 36.72 7.09
CA ASP A 35 -5.78 37.16 8.49
C ASP A 35 -6.11 36.02 9.47
N LEU A 36 -6.76 34.98 8.94
CA LEU A 36 -7.05 33.72 9.61
C LEU A 36 -6.34 32.57 8.90
N VAL A 37 -5.78 31.65 9.69
CA VAL A 37 -5.16 30.41 9.21
C VAL A 37 -5.93 29.24 9.83
N TRP A 38 -6.41 28.30 9.01
CA TRP A 38 -7.19 27.16 9.49
C TRP A 38 -6.66 25.81 8.99
N GLU A 39 -7.09 24.73 9.64
CA GLU A 39 -6.74 23.37 9.27
C GLU A 39 -7.85 22.38 9.69
N VAL A 40 -8.01 21.28 8.96
CA VAL A 40 -8.84 20.14 9.35
C VAL A 40 -8.14 19.35 10.45
N GLU A 41 -8.83 19.03 11.56
CA GLU A 41 -8.33 18.06 12.54
C GLU A 41 -8.60 16.63 12.04
N SER A 42 -7.60 15.74 12.10
CA SER A 42 -7.66 14.39 11.50
C SER A 42 -8.06 14.40 10.00
N PRO A 43 -7.28 15.07 9.12
CA PRO A 43 -7.62 15.16 7.70
C PRO A 43 -7.68 13.79 7.00
N PHE A 44 -6.87 12.81 7.43
CA PHE A 44 -6.92 11.45 6.90
C PHE A 44 -7.96 10.60 7.65
N ARG A 45 -9.21 10.59 7.16
CA ARG A 45 -10.38 9.97 7.81
C ARG A 45 -10.33 8.44 7.91
N PHE A 46 -9.28 7.78 7.40
CA PHE A 46 -9.01 6.37 7.68
C PHE A 46 -8.71 6.11 9.17
N PHE A 47 -8.16 7.08 9.90
CA PHE A 47 -7.87 6.93 11.33
C PHE A 47 -9.07 7.29 12.23
N LYS A 48 -9.10 6.65 13.41
CA LYS A 48 -10.00 6.93 14.54
C LYS A 48 -9.48 8.02 15.48
N ARG A 49 -8.20 8.42 15.39
CA ARG A 49 -7.55 9.34 16.34
C ARG A 49 -6.51 10.23 15.65
N THR A 50 -6.49 11.52 15.95
CA THR A 50 -5.55 12.51 15.41
C THR A 50 -4.07 12.10 15.59
N ALA A 51 -3.73 11.54 16.76
CA ALA A 51 -2.37 11.08 17.09
C ALA A 51 -1.75 10.07 16.09
N ALA A 52 -2.57 9.30 15.35
CA ALA A 52 -2.10 8.40 14.31
C ALA A 52 -1.71 9.15 13.03
N PHE A 53 -2.45 10.20 12.64
CA PHE A 53 -2.06 11.09 11.56
C PHE A 53 -0.82 11.92 11.95
N ASP A 54 -0.77 12.44 13.17
CA ASP A 54 0.35 13.27 13.65
C ASP A 54 1.70 12.52 13.64
N LEU A 55 1.69 11.19 13.69
CA LEU A 55 2.89 10.36 13.52
C LEU A 55 3.51 10.57 12.14
N HIS A 56 2.69 10.46 11.09
CA HIS A 56 3.12 10.73 9.72
C HIS A 56 3.41 12.22 9.50
N GLU A 57 2.63 13.12 10.09
CA GLU A 57 2.82 14.56 9.89
C GLU A 57 4.14 15.06 10.47
N ARG A 58 4.53 14.61 11.68
CA ARG A 58 5.85 14.90 12.26
C ARG A 58 7.00 14.36 11.41
N ALA A 59 6.84 13.16 10.85
CA ALA A 59 7.84 12.57 9.96
C ALA A 59 7.98 13.41 8.67
N TYR A 60 6.87 13.64 7.96
CA TYR A 60 6.77 14.45 6.74
C TYR A 60 7.38 15.85 6.93
N LYS A 61 6.95 16.60 7.95
CA LYS A 61 7.48 17.93 8.27
C LYS A 61 9.00 17.91 8.51
N SER A 62 9.55 16.85 9.11
CA SER A 62 10.99 16.72 9.34
C SER A 62 11.83 16.38 8.09
N VAL A 63 11.21 16.00 6.96
CA VAL A 63 11.91 15.63 5.71
C VAL A 63 11.50 16.45 4.47
N ARG A 64 10.47 17.29 4.59
CA ARG A 64 9.92 18.18 3.56
C ARG A 64 10.89 19.26 3.08
N GLY A 65 11.86 19.66 3.91
CA GLY A 65 12.71 20.82 3.67
C GLY A 65 11.98 22.13 3.95
N ASN A 66 12.45 23.23 3.35
CA ASN A 66 11.80 24.53 3.45
C ASN A 66 10.41 24.49 2.78
N PRO A 67 9.32 24.96 3.42
CA PRO A 67 8.00 25.05 2.78
C PRO A 67 7.98 25.85 1.48
N ALA A 68 8.87 26.84 1.32
CA ALA A 68 8.99 27.64 0.09
C ALA A 68 9.63 26.89 -1.08
N ASP A 69 10.40 25.81 -0.82
CA ASP A 69 10.99 25.00 -1.90
C ASP A 69 9.93 24.05 -2.48
N PRO A 70 10.00 23.69 -3.78
CA PRO A 70 9.15 22.65 -4.36
C PRO A 70 9.18 21.35 -3.57
N LEU A 71 8.01 20.70 -3.46
CA LEU A 71 7.85 19.41 -2.78
C LEU A 71 8.79 18.35 -3.39
N PRO A 72 9.66 17.68 -2.60
CA PRO A 72 10.57 16.68 -3.14
C PRO A 72 9.84 15.53 -3.84
N GLY A 73 10.26 15.17 -5.06
CA GLY A 73 9.66 14.08 -5.84
C GLY A 73 9.88 12.66 -5.28
N ASN A 74 10.49 12.54 -4.10
CA ASN A 74 10.66 11.30 -3.33
C ASN A 74 10.22 11.46 -1.85
N ILE A 75 9.23 12.33 -1.59
CA ILE A 75 8.81 12.71 -0.24
C ILE A 75 8.14 11.58 0.53
N VAL A 76 7.43 10.66 -0.15
CA VAL A 76 6.80 9.50 0.49
C VAL A 76 7.87 8.53 0.96
N TRP A 77 8.88 8.24 0.13
CA TRP A 77 10.04 7.43 0.50
C TRP A 77 10.85 8.06 1.64
N ARG A 78 11.07 9.39 1.64
CA ARG A 78 11.72 10.08 2.77
C ARG A 78 10.92 9.92 4.07
N THR A 79 9.61 10.08 3.99
CA THR A 79 8.70 9.96 5.15
C THR A 79 8.66 8.52 5.66
N GLU A 80 8.65 7.54 4.76
CA GLU A 80 8.76 6.11 5.07
C GLU A 80 10.07 5.78 5.79
N ARG A 81 11.23 6.20 5.27
CA ARG A 81 12.51 5.99 5.96
C ARG A 81 12.50 6.66 7.34
N LYS A 82 11.98 7.89 7.46
CA LYS A 82 11.87 8.59 8.74
C LYS A 82 10.99 7.89 9.79
N LEU A 83 10.06 7.03 9.35
CA LEU A 83 9.16 6.25 10.21
C LEU A 83 9.65 4.81 10.49
N ASN A 84 10.41 4.20 9.56
CA ASN A 84 10.81 2.78 9.58
C ASN A 84 12.35 2.55 9.65
N ASP A 85 13.18 3.59 9.66
CA ASP A 85 14.59 3.47 10.04
C ASP A 85 14.69 3.07 11.52
N PRO A 86 15.39 1.97 11.87
CA PRO A 86 15.52 1.53 13.25
C PRO A 86 16.39 2.50 14.06
N ASP A 87 16.02 2.70 15.33
CA ASP A 87 16.79 3.49 16.30
C ASP A 87 18.05 2.72 16.73
N CYS A 88 19.13 2.84 15.94
CA CYS A 88 20.45 2.28 16.20
C CYS A 88 21.54 3.14 15.54
N ARG A 89 22.80 3.06 16.02
CA ARG A 89 23.90 3.89 15.49
C ARG A 89 24.55 3.30 14.23
N ASP A 90 24.52 1.98 14.06
CA ASP A 90 25.06 1.28 12.88
C ASP A 90 23.99 0.36 12.24
N PRO A 91 23.19 0.88 11.30
CA PRO A 91 22.20 0.10 10.56
C PRO A 91 22.80 -0.72 9.39
N SER A 92 24.10 -1.03 9.38
CA SER A 92 24.72 -1.78 8.28
C SER A 92 24.32 -3.25 8.21
N THR A 93 24.00 -3.88 9.35
CA THR A 93 23.54 -5.27 9.48
C THR A 93 22.48 -5.39 10.58
N PRO A 94 21.71 -6.50 10.64
CA PRO A 94 20.83 -6.79 11.77
C PRO A 94 21.57 -6.77 13.12
N MET A 95 22.74 -7.43 13.19
CA MET A 95 23.54 -7.54 14.42
C MET A 95 24.15 -6.21 14.85
N SER A 96 24.74 -5.44 13.94
CA SER A 96 25.32 -4.13 14.26
C SER A 96 24.25 -3.15 14.77
N CYS A 97 23.04 -3.22 14.21
CA CYS A 97 21.94 -2.38 14.64
C CYS A 97 21.44 -2.77 16.04
N ALA A 98 21.30 -4.07 16.34
CA ALA A 98 20.96 -4.53 17.68
C ALA A 98 22.07 -4.20 18.71
N ALA A 99 23.34 -4.43 18.37
CA ALA A 99 24.50 -4.12 19.23
C ALA A 99 24.71 -2.60 19.44
N THR A 100 24.12 -1.75 18.61
CA THR A 100 24.19 -0.29 18.72
C THR A 100 22.83 0.37 18.97
N ALA A 101 21.85 -0.40 19.45
CA ALA A 101 20.48 -0.01 19.71
C ALA A 101 20.34 1.29 20.54
N GLY A 102 19.46 2.17 20.08
CA GLY A 102 18.92 3.30 20.83
C GLY A 102 17.71 2.91 21.69
N ARG A 103 17.18 3.87 22.43
CA ARG A 103 16.11 3.64 23.43
C ARG A 103 14.78 3.16 22.84
N ASN A 104 14.59 3.32 21.53
CA ASN A 104 13.38 2.96 20.79
C ASN A 104 13.61 1.80 19.81
N TYR A 105 14.75 1.10 19.86
CA TYR A 105 15.10 0.03 18.91
C TYR A 105 13.96 -1.00 18.75
N GLU A 106 13.51 -1.59 19.86
CA GLU A 106 12.39 -2.56 19.88
C GLU A 106 11.10 -2.03 19.26
N LYS A 107 10.81 -0.74 19.44
CA LYS A 107 9.60 -0.11 18.91
C LYS A 107 9.73 0.22 17.42
N SER A 108 10.91 0.66 16.99
CA SER A 108 11.18 1.11 15.62
C SER A 108 11.41 -0.04 14.64
N ARG A 109 12.08 -1.13 15.06
CA ARG A 109 12.33 -2.31 14.21
C ARG A 109 11.06 -3.06 13.80
N LEU A 110 9.99 -2.95 14.60
CA LEU A 110 8.64 -3.47 14.30
C LEU A 110 7.80 -2.54 13.41
N GLY A 111 8.35 -1.38 13.03
CA GLY A 111 7.77 -0.42 12.09
C GLY A 111 6.64 0.45 12.63
N TRP A 112 6.22 1.42 11.82
CA TRP A 112 5.22 2.42 12.21
C TRP A 112 3.79 1.87 12.27
N ALA A 113 3.39 0.96 11.38
CA ALA A 113 2.02 0.46 11.30
C ALA A 113 1.61 -0.33 12.56
N ALA A 114 2.58 -0.95 13.24
CA ALA A 114 2.39 -1.68 14.50
C ALA A 114 1.92 -0.77 15.66
N GLN A 115 1.97 0.56 15.47
CA GLN A 115 1.54 1.59 16.42
C GLN A 115 0.14 2.14 16.07
N THR A 116 -0.27 2.07 14.80
CA THR A 116 -1.52 2.68 14.28
C THR A 116 -2.62 1.66 14.00
N LEU A 117 -2.30 0.37 13.89
CA LEU A 117 -3.19 -0.73 13.49
C LEU A 117 -4.56 -0.74 14.21
N ASP A 118 -4.57 -0.55 15.52
CA ASP A 118 -5.78 -0.56 16.35
C ASP A 118 -6.48 0.82 16.42
N MET A 119 -5.94 1.82 15.74
CA MET A 119 -6.47 3.19 15.60
C MET A 119 -7.10 3.44 14.22
N THR A 120 -7.44 2.40 13.46
CA THR A 120 -7.99 2.49 12.09
C THR A 120 -9.52 2.33 12.05
N CYS A 121 -10.20 2.95 11.09
CA CYS A 121 -11.64 2.77 10.84
C CYS A 121 -11.96 1.47 10.08
N TYR A 122 -11.17 0.41 10.28
CA TYR A 122 -11.46 -0.94 9.77
C TYR A 122 -11.87 -1.86 10.93
N ASP A 123 -12.75 -2.82 10.65
CA ASP A 123 -13.18 -3.85 11.61
C ASP A 123 -12.52 -5.19 11.27
N ARG A 124 -11.52 -5.53 12.09
CA ARG A 124 -10.63 -6.68 11.96
C ARG A 124 -11.25 -7.96 12.54
N ASP A 125 -12.26 -7.79 13.39
CA ASP A 125 -12.87 -8.82 14.24
C ASP A 125 -14.29 -9.17 13.81
N ALA A 126 -14.96 -8.28 13.06
CA ALA A 126 -16.15 -8.62 12.28
C ALA A 126 -15.94 -9.83 11.36
N ARG A 127 -17.02 -10.58 11.13
CA ARG A 127 -17.09 -11.69 10.17
C ARG A 127 -18.34 -11.49 9.29
N PRO A 128 -18.18 -11.28 7.96
CA PRO A 128 -16.93 -10.98 7.26
C PRO A 128 -16.30 -9.67 7.73
N ARG A 129 -14.98 -9.55 7.55
CA ARG A 129 -14.24 -8.31 7.84
C ARG A 129 -14.64 -7.18 6.91
N ARG A 130 -14.67 -5.94 7.41
CA ARG A 130 -15.25 -4.81 6.68
C ARG A 130 -14.82 -3.47 7.27
N TYR A 131 -14.98 -2.41 6.47
CA TYR A 131 -15.19 -1.08 7.05
C TYR A 131 -16.61 -1.06 7.66
N PRO A 132 -16.79 -0.57 8.90
CA PRO A 132 -18.14 -0.37 9.43
C PRO A 132 -18.82 0.78 8.69
N THR A 133 -20.15 0.76 8.57
CA THR A 133 -20.89 1.88 7.95
C THR A 133 -20.66 3.19 8.71
N VAL A 134 -20.55 3.11 10.04
CA VAL A 134 -20.27 4.22 10.94
C VAL A 134 -18.98 3.96 11.72
N CYS A 135 -18.04 4.91 11.69
CA CYS A 135 -16.84 4.90 12.51
C CYS A 135 -16.97 5.90 13.67
N GLU A 136 -16.54 5.51 14.87
CA GLU A 136 -16.39 6.43 16.00
C GLU A 136 -14.97 7.03 15.99
N ARG A 137 -14.86 8.32 15.67
CA ARG A 137 -13.61 9.10 15.63
C ARG A 137 -13.45 9.95 16.89
N GLN A 138 -12.20 10.20 17.27
CA GLN A 138 -11.80 10.94 18.46
C GLN A 138 -11.07 12.22 18.03
N TYR A 139 -11.56 13.36 18.52
CA TYR A 139 -11.08 14.70 18.22
C TYR A 139 -10.72 15.46 19.50
N SER A 140 -10.04 16.59 19.37
CA SER A 140 -9.69 17.51 20.47
C SER A 140 -10.85 17.88 21.41
N TRP A 141 -12.09 17.86 20.91
CA TRP A 141 -13.31 18.21 21.64
C TRP A 141 -14.12 17.01 22.15
N GLY A 142 -13.73 15.77 21.86
CA GLY A 142 -14.44 14.56 22.29
C GLY A 142 -14.52 13.46 21.23
N LYS A 143 -15.72 12.95 20.95
CA LYS A 143 -15.96 11.89 19.97
C LYS A 143 -17.11 12.23 19.02
N ALA A 144 -17.01 11.75 17.78
CA ALA A 144 -18.10 11.76 16.82
C ALA A 144 -18.36 10.35 16.27
N LYS A 145 -19.62 10.03 15.98
CA LYS A 145 -20.01 8.87 15.16
C LYS A 145 -20.38 9.38 13.78
N GLU A 146 -19.64 8.97 12.77
CA GLU A 146 -19.74 9.49 11.39
C GLU A 146 -19.84 8.31 10.41
N ASP A 147 -20.50 8.50 9.26
CA ASP A 147 -20.37 7.53 8.17
C ASP A 147 -18.91 7.49 7.68
N THR A 148 -18.43 6.28 7.41
CA THR A 148 -17.02 6.03 7.11
C THR A 148 -16.55 6.74 5.83
N ILE A 149 -17.42 6.87 4.80
CA ILE A 149 -17.07 7.53 3.53
C ILE A 149 -17.81 8.86 3.29
N LEU A 150 -18.97 9.06 3.92
CA LEU A 150 -19.74 10.30 3.81
C LEU A 150 -19.62 11.11 5.11
N PRO A 151 -18.74 12.11 5.21
CA PRO A 151 -18.77 13.03 6.34
C PRO A 151 -20.10 13.78 6.36
N ASP A 152 -20.57 14.12 7.55
CA ASP A 152 -21.70 15.04 7.76
C ASP A 152 -21.22 16.42 8.26
N ALA A 153 -20.00 16.45 8.81
CA ALA A 153 -19.20 17.62 9.13
C ALA A 153 -17.70 17.25 9.24
N HIS A 154 -16.85 18.26 9.37
CA HIS A 154 -15.44 18.16 9.72
C HIS A 154 -15.13 18.97 10.98
N THR A 155 -14.13 18.56 11.75
CA THR A 155 -13.55 19.41 12.80
C THR A 155 -12.53 20.34 12.15
N VAL A 156 -12.66 21.66 12.36
CA VAL A 156 -11.71 22.66 11.84
C VAL A 156 -11.12 23.47 12.99
N VAL A 157 -9.81 23.66 12.98
CA VAL A 157 -9.05 24.47 13.94
C VAL A 157 -8.64 25.76 13.25
N VAL A 158 -9.16 26.89 13.71
CA VAL A 158 -8.87 28.24 13.20
C VAL A 158 -7.93 28.96 14.17
N ARG A 159 -7.02 29.78 13.63
CA ARG A 159 -6.09 30.65 14.36
C ARG A 159 -6.05 32.01 13.70
N ILE A 160 -5.78 33.04 14.50
CA ILE A 160 -5.37 34.35 13.98
C ILE A 160 -3.95 34.21 13.43
N ALA A 161 -3.66 34.81 12.29
CA ALA A 161 -2.31 34.82 11.72
C ALA A 161 -1.30 35.46 12.70
N PRO A 162 -0.06 34.94 12.84
CA PRO A 162 0.96 35.54 13.71
C PRO A 162 1.18 37.04 13.46
N GLU A 163 1.08 37.44 12.19
CA GLU A 163 1.21 38.81 11.66
C GLU A 163 0.07 39.74 12.09
N GLN A 164 -1.07 39.20 12.55
CA GLN A 164 -2.19 39.98 13.08
C GLN A 164 -2.20 40.05 14.61
N LEU A 165 -1.50 39.14 15.30
CA LEU A 165 -1.25 39.18 16.74
C LEU A 165 -0.07 40.08 17.14
N GLN A 166 0.91 40.25 16.24
CA GLN A 166 2.00 41.21 16.36
C GLN A 166 1.61 42.51 15.63
N PRO A 167 1.67 43.68 16.28
CA PRO A 167 1.38 44.95 15.61
C PRO A 167 2.55 45.44 14.76
N ALA A 168 2.27 46.43 13.90
CA ALA A 168 3.32 47.28 13.33
C ALA A 168 4.14 47.96 14.45
N ALA A 169 5.41 48.27 14.15
CA ALA A 169 6.40 48.69 15.14
C ALA A 169 5.95 49.90 15.97
N GLY A 170 5.66 49.67 17.26
CA GLY A 170 5.35 50.72 18.24
C GLY A 170 4.18 50.43 19.19
N ALA A 171 3.28 49.50 18.86
CA ALA A 171 2.15 49.13 19.73
C ALA A 171 2.40 47.86 20.55
N ALA A 172 1.55 47.59 21.54
CA ALA A 172 1.60 46.39 22.37
C ALA A 172 1.03 45.15 21.63
N PRO A 173 1.53 43.93 21.88
CA PRO A 173 0.96 42.70 21.34
C PRO A 173 -0.51 42.50 21.71
N VAL A 174 -1.28 41.83 20.84
CA VAL A 174 -2.72 41.56 21.09
C VAL A 174 -2.89 40.56 22.23
N ALA A 175 -3.08 41.08 23.44
CA ALA A 175 -3.25 40.31 24.67
C ALA A 175 -4.68 40.43 25.21
N GLY A 176 -5.30 39.30 25.57
CA GLY A 176 -6.66 39.23 26.10
C GLY A 176 -7.55 38.25 25.35
N ASP A 177 -8.87 38.43 25.48
CA ASP A 177 -9.88 37.60 24.84
C ASP A 177 -10.28 38.12 23.46
N CYS A 178 -10.32 37.22 22.49
CA CYS A 178 -10.91 37.42 21.19
C CYS A 178 -12.35 36.89 21.17
N THR A 179 -13.25 37.59 20.49
CA THR A 179 -14.65 37.18 20.30
C THR A 179 -14.81 36.54 18.93
N TRP A 180 -14.77 35.21 18.89
CA TRP A 180 -14.95 34.41 17.68
C TRP A 180 -16.43 34.24 17.36
N THR A 181 -16.81 34.33 16.10
CA THR A 181 -18.16 34.00 15.60
C THR A 181 -18.06 33.15 14.35
N TRP A 182 -18.86 32.09 14.22
CA TRP A 182 -18.96 31.32 12.99
C TRP A 182 -20.41 30.99 12.62
N LYS A 183 -20.67 30.84 11.31
CA LYS A 183 -22.00 30.49 10.77
C LYS A 183 -21.89 29.46 9.63
N PRO A 184 -22.72 28.39 9.60
CA PRO A 184 -22.80 27.46 8.48
C PRO A 184 -23.19 28.14 7.16
N ARG A 185 -22.55 27.76 6.04
CA ARG A 185 -22.92 28.28 4.71
C ARG A 185 -24.28 27.79 4.20
N ARG A 186 -24.70 26.58 4.57
CA ARG A 186 -26.07 26.06 4.33
C ARG A 186 -27.16 26.69 5.22
N GLY A 187 -26.82 27.69 6.04
CA GLY A 187 -27.70 28.22 7.08
C GLY A 187 -27.84 27.28 8.29
N GLY A 188 -28.54 27.79 9.32
CA GLY A 188 -28.66 27.17 10.64
C GLY A 188 -28.05 28.05 11.73
N ALA A 189 -28.03 27.53 12.96
CA ALA A 189 -27.42 28.23 14.09
C ALA A 189 -25.89 28.35 13.90
N GLY A 190 -25.37 29.54 14.15
CA GLY A 190 -23.95 29.78 14.39
C GLY A 190 -23.62 29.77 15.89
N GLU A 191 -22.36 30.02 16.22
CA GLU A 191 -21.87 30.11 17.59
C GLU A 191 -20.99 31.36 17.73
N THR A 192 -21.08 32.04 18.87
CA THR A 192 -20.18 33.14 19.26
C THR A 192 -19.51 32.76 20.57
N VAL A 193 -18.17 32.77 20.59
CA VAL A 193 -17.34 32.27 21.70
C VAL A 193 -16.24 33.27 22.01
N ARG A 194 -16.20 33.73 23.27
CA ARG A 194 -15.11 34.56 23.79
C ARG A 194 -14.03 33.66 24.41
N GLN A 195 -12.79 33.77 23.94
CA GLN A 195 -11.63 33.07 24.51
C GLN A 195 -10.31 33.80 24.21
N ALA A 196 -9.29 33.56 25.03
CA ALA A 196 -7.93 34.10 24.84
C ALA A 196 -7.43 33.97 23.38
N CYS A 197 -6.96 35.06 22.78
CA CYS A 197 -6.61 35.13 21.35
C CYS A 197 -5.54 34.12 20.91
N ALA A 198 -4.60 33.77 21.80
CA ALA A 198 -3.55 32.78 21.54
C ALA A 198 -4.05 31.32 21.55
N LYS A 199 -5.28 31.06 22.00
CA LYS A 199 -5.89 29.72 21.99
C LYS A 199 -6.56 29.49 20.63
N PRO A 200 -6.24 28.39 19.90
CA PRO A 200 -6.93 28.04 18.67
C PRO A 200 -8.44 27.89 18.88
N PHE A 201 -9.23 28.32 17.90
CA PHE A 201 -10.68 28.21 17.90
C PHE A 201 -11.10 26.94 17.15
N VAL A 202 -11.77 26.02 17.84
CA VAL A 202 -12.12 24.71 17.28
C VAL A 202 -13.60 24.68 16.91
N ILE A 203 -13.91 24.82 15.62
CA ILE A 203 -15.25 24.60 15.10
C ILE A 203 -15.44 23.10 14.99
N LYS A 204 -16.10 22.53 16.01
CA LYS A 204 -16.26 21.08 16.22
C LYS A 204 -16.84 20.35 15.01
N ARG A 205 -17.75 21.02 14.28
CA ARG A 205 -18.52 20.44 13.16
C ARG A 205 -18.85 21.49 12.09
N VAL A 206 -17.85 21.89 11.31
CA VAL A 206 -18.04 22.62 10.04
C VAL A 206 -18.81 21.71 9.08
N PRO A 207 -20.03 22.06 8.63
CA PRO A 207 -20.86 21.11 7.89
C PRO A 207 -20.31 20.74 6.51
N TYR A 208 -20.39 19.46 6.17
CA TYR A 208 -20.10 18.97 4.82
C TYR A 208 -21.35 19.05 3.92
N SER A 209 -21.10 19.24 2.63
CA SER A 209 -22.07 19.05 1.55
C SER A 209 -21.31 18.69 0.26
N THR A 210 -21.91 17.84 -0.59
CA THR A 210 -21.43 17.63 -1.97
C THR A 210 -21.64 18.85 -2.87
N SER A 211 -22.46 19.83 -2.44
CA SER A 211 -22.54 21.15 -3.08
C SER A 211 -21.63 22.14 -2.34
N ARG A 212 -20.57 22.61 -3.01
CA ARG A 212 -19.59 23.55 -2.44
C ARG A 212 -20.22 24.83 -1.91
N ALA A 213 -21.28 25.33 -2.56
CA ALA A 213 -21.99 26.53 -2.11
C ALA A 213 -22.52 26.39 -0.68
N ALA A 214 -23.04 25.21 -0.33
CA ALA A 214 -23.65 24.87 0.96
C ALA A 214 -22.67 24.23 1.97
N SER A 215 -21.52 23.73 1.52
CA SER A 215 -20.46 23.19 2.37
C SER A 215 -19.72 24.32 3.11
N GLY A 216 -19.14 24.03 4.27
CA GLY A 216 -18.28 24.96 4.99
C GLY A 216 -18.99 26.00 5.86
N ALA A 217 -18.21 26.99 6.30
CA ALA A 217 -18.61 28.06 7.20
C ALA A 217 -18.03 29.43 6.80
N VAL A 218 -18.65 30.49 7.32
CA VAL A 218 -18.07 31.83 7.45
C VAL A 218 -17.57 31.96 8.89
N VAL A 219 -16.38 32.53 9.09
CA VAL A 219 -15.75 32.73 10.40
C VAL A 219 -15.26 34.17 10.52
N ALA A 220 -15.57 34.82 11.64
CA ALA A 220 -15.09 36.15 12.00
C ALA A 220 -14.51 36.13 13.42
N VAL A 221 -13.61 37.07 13.72
CA VAL A 221 -13.10 37.29 15.07
C VAL A 221 -12.88 38.78 15.34
N THR A 222 -13.46 39.27 16.43
CA THR A 222 -13.17 40.61 16.96
C THR A 222 -12.01 40.51 17.96
N LEU A 223 -10.95 41.25 17.72
CA LEU A 223 -9.77 41.36 18.59
C LEU A 223 -10.03 42.32 19.78
N PRO A 224 -9.26 42.22 20.88
CA PRO A 224 -9.29 43.18 21.99
C PRO A 224 -9.08 44.65 21.60
N ASP A 225 -8.40 44.92 20.49
CA ASP A 225 -8.14 46.26 19.95
C ASP A 225 -9.28 46.81 19.06
N GLY A 226 -10.36 46.05 18.89
CA GLY A 226 -11.52 46.42 18.08
C GLY A 226 -11.42 46.08 16.60
N ARG A 227 -10.29 45.55 16.10
CA ARG A 227 -10.21 45.03 14.72
C ARG A 227 -11.07 43.78 14.56
N GLU A 228 -11.72 43.66 13.40
CA GLU A 228 -12.45 42.45 13.00
C GLU A 228 -11.74 41.79 11.81
N LEU A 229 -11.43 40.50 11.95
CA LEU A 229 -10.81 39.67 10.90
C LEU A 229 -11.83 38.61 10.45
N THR A 230 -11.97 38.37 9.15
CA THR A 230 -13.02 37.46 8.61
C THR A 230 -12.52 36.60 7.46
N ASP A 231 -12.85 35.30 7.49
CA ASP A 231 -12.77 34.38 6.35
C ASP A 231 -14.19 33.92 5.96
N ALA A 232 -14.58 34.22 4.72
CA ALA A 232 -15.88 33.85 4.14
C ALA A 232 -15.93 32.43 3.55
N ASN A 233 -14.79 31.73 3.47
CA ASN A 233 -14.60 30.51 2.70
C ASN A 233 -13.83 29.41 3.48
N VAL A 234 -14.16 29.20 4.76
CA VAL A 234 -13.73 28.02 5.51
C VAL A 234 -14.50 26.79 5.01
N ILE A 235 -14.06 26.27 3.86
CA ILE A 235 -14.67 25.14 3.14
C ILE A 235 -13.63 24.03 3.00
N VAL A 236 -13.86 22.91 3.69
CA VAL A 236 -13.03 21.71 3.57
C VAL A 236 -13.18 21.08 2.19
N GLU A 237 -12.06 20.82 1.52
CA GLU A 237 -12.04 20.01 0.30
C GLU A 237 -12.06 18.52 0.72
N ASP A 238 -13.17 17.80 0.53
CA ASP A 238 -13.20 16.35 0.82
C ASP A 238 -13.12 15.48 -0.44
N VAL A 239 -12.26 14.47 -0.36
CA VAL A 239 -11.89 13.52 -1.43
C VAL A 239 -12.13 12.08 -0.96
N LEU A 240 -12.91 11.30 -1.71
CA LEU A 240 -13.06 9.86 -1.53
C LEU A 240 -12.10 9.09 -2.45
N VAL A 241 -11.09 8.48 -1.84
CA VAL A 241 -10.10 7.62 -2.51
C VAL A 241 -10.43 6.16 -2.21
N VAL A 242 -10.62 5.37 -3.27
CA VAL A 242 -10.94 3.94 -3.19
C VAL A 242 -9.81 3.13 -3.80
N ALA A 243 -9.21 2.21 -3.03
CA ALA A 243 -8.20 1.28 -3.53
C ALA A 243 -8.78 -0.13 -3.74
N MET A 244 -8.50 -0.73 -4.89
CA MET A 244 -8.97 -2.06 -5.30
C MET A 244 -7.84 -2.84 -5.97
N GLY A 245 -8.01 -4.15 -6.10
CA GLY A 245 -7.07 -5.01 -6.82
C GLY A 245 -6.46 -6.13 -5.98
N ASP A 246 -5.26 -6.53 -6.36
CA ASP A 246 -4.57 -7.72 -5.86
C ASP A 246 -3.60 -7.46 -4.69
N SER A 247 -2.59 -8.31 -4.54
CA SER A 247 -1.54 -8.27 -3.51
C SER A 247 -0.64 -7.03 -3.59
N PHE A 248 -0.39 -6.50 -4.79
CA PHE A 248 0.42 -5.29 -4.98
C PHE A 248 -0.33 -4.04 -4.52
N ALA A 249 -1.66 -4.04 -4.59
CA ALA A 249 -2.51 -3.01 -3.97
C ALA A 249 -2.82 -3.29 -2.49
N SER A 250 -2.83 -4.55 -2.03
CA SER A 250 -3.14 -4.90 -0.63
C SER A 250 -2.01 -4.56 0.35
N GLY A 251 -0.75 -4.56 -0.11
CA GLY A 251 0.42 -4.42 0.75
C GLY A 251 0.94 -5.76 1.30
N GLU A 252 0.79 -6.84 0.53
CA GLU A 252 1.34 -8.16 0.87
C GLU A 252 2.86 -8.11 1.12
N SER A 253 3.41 -9.12 1.82
CA SER A 253 4.75 -9.18 2.44
C SER A 253 5.00 -8.23 3.61
N ASN A 254 4.16 -7.21 3.76
CA ASN A 254 4.30 -6.17 4.77
C ASN A 254 3.12 -6.21 5.76
N PRO A 255 3.06 -7.17 6.71
CA PRO A 255 2.06 -7.12 7.78
C PRO A 255 2.23 -5.84 8.60
N ASP A 256 1.15 -5.32 9.17
CA ASP A 256 1.20 -4.09 9.98
C ASP A 256 2.02 -4.28 11.26
N ARG A 257 2.03 -5.49 11.84
CA ARG A 257 2.98 -5.92 12.88
C ARG A 257 3.63 -7.25 12.44
N PRO A 258 4.96 -7.34 12.32
CA PRO A 258 5.63 -8.55 11.89
C PRO A 258 5.71 -9.59 13.01
N VAL A 259 6.17 -10.81 12.70
CA VAL A 259 6.62 -11.75 13.73
C VAL A 259 7.92 -11.29 14.39
N VAL A 260 8.21 -11.84 15.57
CA VAL A 260 9.52 -11.78 16.23
C VAL A 260 10.00 -13.20 16.46
N PHE A 261 11.30 -13.45 16.31
CA PHE A 261 11.93 -14.75 16.50
C PHE A 261 12.70 -14.81 17.82
N SER A 262 12.89 -16.03 18.32
CA SER A 262 13.76 -16.32 19.44
C SER A 262 15.21 -15.92 19.13
N ALA A 263 15.98 -15.60 20.17
CA ALA A 263 17.42 -15.39 20.03
C ALA A 263 18.22 -16.70 19.95
N GLY A 264 17.68 -17.83 20.46
CA GLY A 264 18.40 -19.10 20.64
C GLY A 264 17.57 -20.39 20.49
N ARG A 265 16.27 -20.31 20.17
CA ARG A 265 15.41 -21.49 19.91
C ARG A 265 15.14 -21.66 18.42
N GLU A 266 15.41 -22.85 17.90
CA GLU A 266 15.01 -23.29 16.57
C GLU A 266 13.70 -24.11 16.60
N MET A 267 13.09 -24.30 15.43
CA MET A 267 11.98 -25.22 15.20
C MET A 267 12.38 -26.19 14.08
N VAL A 268 12.30 -27.50 14.37
CA VAL A 268 12.66 -28.57 13.44
C VAL A 268 11.42 -29.06 12.71
N TYR A 269 11.39 -28.87 11.40
CA TYR A 269 10.29 -29.28 10.52
C TYR A 269 10.50 -30.71 10.05
N ASP A 270 9.87 -31.67 10.74
CA ASP A 270 10.05 -33.10 10.50
C ASP A 270 8.73 -33.86 10.79
N PRO A 271 8.25 -34.75 9.90
CA PRO A 271 7.08 -35.59 10.14
C PRO A 271 7.22 -36.59 11.31
N VAL A 272 8.41 -36.78 11.90
CA VAL A 272 8.56 -37.48 13.18
C VAL A 272 7.99 -36.64 14.33
N ASN A 273 8.07 -35.30 14.26
CA ASN A 273 7.52 -34.39 15.27
C ASN A 273 5.98 -34.29 15.23
N THR A 274 5.31 -35.01 14.32
CA THR A 274 3.84 -35.16 14.28
C THR A 274 3.36 -36.55 14.71
N ARG A 275 4.27 -37.40 15.19
CA ARG A 275 3.98 -38.72 15.78
C ARG A 275 4.22 -38.62 17.28
N ASP A 276 3.21 -38.93 18.09
CA ASP A 276 3.24 -38.67 19.55
C ASP A 276 4.25 -39.51 20.36
N ASP A 277 4.90 -40.51 19.73
CA ASP A 277 5.82 -41.47 20.34
C ASP A 277 7.27 -41.35 19.84
N VAL A 278 8.11 -40.59 20.54
CA VAL A 278 9.48 -41.03 20.86
C VAL A 278 9.79 -40.69 22.31
N ALA A 279 9.67 -41.68 23.20
CA ALA A 279 10.12 -41.55 24.58
C ALA A 279 11.65 -41.37 24.66
N THR A 280 12.11 -40.68 25.69
CA THR A 280 13.52 -40.33 25.96
C THR A 280 14.51 -41.50 25.82
N ARG A 281 15.15 -41.64 24.65
CA ARG A 281 16.29 -42.56 24.43
C ARG A 281 17.21 -42.10 23.29
N SER A 282 18.40 -41.65 23.67
CA SER A 282 19.66 -41.66 22.89
C SER A 282 19.54 -41.63 21.35
N MET A 283 19.22 -40.46 20.78
CA MET A 283 19.28 -40.28 19.33
C MET A 283 20.74 -40.23 18.84
N ARG A 284 21.18 -41.32 18.18
CA ARG A 284 22.35 -41.28 17.31
C ARG A 284 21.94 -40.54 16.03
N MET A 285 22.55 -39.37 15.77
CA MET A 285 22.22 -38.51 14.63
C MET A 285 22.16 -39.30 13.31
N PRO A 286 21.01 -39.34 12.60
CA PRO A 286 20.92 -40.01 11.31
C PRO A 286 21.63 -39.19 10.23
N THR A 287 22.48 -39.84 9.43
CA THR A 287 23.15 -39.21 8.29
C THR A 287 22.17 -39.00 7.14
N TYR A 288 21.79 -37.75 6.88
CA TYR A 288 20.96 -37.37 5.73
C TYR A 288 21.74 -36.52 4.73
N SER A 289 21.77 -36.93 3.47
CA SER A 289 22.38 -36.17 2.38
C SER A 289 21.46 -35.03 1.91
N VAL A 290 21.57 -33.85 2.52
CA VAL A 290 20.93 -32.61 2.04
C VAL A 290 22.02 -31.65 1.57
N ALA A 291 22.30 -31.66 0.28
CA ALA A 291 23.40 -30.89 -0.32
C ALA A 291 23.08 -29.38 -0.38
N SER A 292 23.38 -28.66 0.70
CA SER A 292 23.56 -27.18 0.75
C SER A 292 23.79 -26.65 2.17
N ALA A 293 23.44 -27.41 3.22
CA ALA A 293 23.79 -27.07 4.59
C ALA A 293 25.33 -27.13 4.79
N PRO A 294 25.98 -26.08 5.33
CA PRO A 294 27.35 -26.17 5.80
C PRO A 294 27.47 -27.19 6.95
N ASP A 295 28.66 -27.78 7.12
CA ASP A 295 28.91 -28.74 8.21
C ASP A 295 28.57 -28.14 9.59
N GLY A 296 27.62 -28.76 10.28
CA GLY A 296 27.17 -28.35 11.62
C GLY A 296 25.92 -27.47 11.69
N VAL A 297 25.06 -27.42 10.68
CA VAL A 297 23.66 -26.94 10.83
C VAL A 297 22.65 -28.04 10.45
N ASN A 298 21.45 -28.00 11.05
CA ASN A 298 20.36 -28.89 10.67
C ASN A 298 19.55 -28.30 9.49
N PRO A 299 19.49 -28.95 8.31
CA PRO A 299 18.75 -28.43 7.15
C PRO A 299 17.23 -28.36 7.37
N LYS A 300 16.69 -29.11 8.34
CA LYS A 300 15.28 -29.07 8.73
C LYS A 300 14.97 -28.04 9.82
N SER A 301 15.97 -27.39 10.41
CA SER A 301 15.74 -26.39 11.46
C SER A 301 15.78 -24.97 10.94
N LEU A 302 14.85 -24.15 11.43
CA LEU A 302 14.69 -22.74 11.11
C LEU A 302 14.36 -21.96 12.40
N PRO A 303 14.41 -20.62 12.39
CA PRO A 303 14.09 -19.81 13.56
C PRO A 303 12.70 -20.09 14.14
N LYS A 304 12.60 -20.34 15.46
CA LYS A 304 11.31 -20.40 16.18
C LYS A 304 10.80 -18.99 16.44
N ARG A 305 9.49 -18.74 16.28
CA ARG A 305 8.87 -17.49 16.76
C ARG A 305 9.13 -17.32 18.27
N LEU A 306 9.38 -16.10 18.73
CA LEU A 306 9.48 -15.78 20.15
C LEU A 306 8.10 -15.95 20.79
N MET A 307 7.95 -16.98 21.63
CA MET A 307 6.69 -17.33 22.28
C MET A 307 6.71 -17.05 23.78
N GLU A 308 5.53 -17.03 24.38
CA GLU A 308 5.37 -16.86 25.82
C GLU A 308 5.91 -18.04 26.65
N ASP A 309 6.31 -19.16 26.03
CA ASP A 309 7.02 -20.23 26.75
C ASP A 309 8.44 -19.76 27.13
N GLU A 310 9.17 -19.23 26.17
CA GLU A 310 10.53 -18.71 26.31
C GLU A 310 10.61 -17.54 27.30
N GLU A 311 9.70 -16.59 27.19
CA GLU A 311 9.58 -15.44 28.11
C GLU A 311 9.30 -15.85 29.58
N LYS A 312 8.80 -17.08 29.80
CA LYS A 312 8.48 -17.65 31.11
C LYS A 312 9.46 -18.73 31.56
N GLY A 313 10.53 -19.00 30.80
CA GLY A 313 11.47 -20.10 31.06
C GLY A 313 10.90 -21.51 30.84
N LEU A 314 9.75 -21.61 30.16
CA LEU A 314 9.04 -22.85 29.86
C LEU A 314 9.40 -23.40 28.47
N VAL A 315 9.01 -24.63 28.21
CA VAL A 315 9.01 -25.28 26.88
C VAL A 315 7.70 -26.04 26.76
N PHE A 316 6.84 -25.69 25.78
CA PHE A 316 5.66 -26.50 25.47
C PHE A 316 6.05 -27.75 24.66
N ARG A 317 5.36 -28.88 24.89
CA ARG A 317 5.49 -30.09 24.06
C ARG A 317 5.14 -29.72 22.60
N PRO A 318 5.89 -30.19 21.57
CA PRO A 318 5.44 -30.15 20.19
C PRO A 318 4.00 -30.68 20.04
N THR A 319 3.28 -30.19 19.03
CA THR A 319 1.86 -30.49 18.74
C THR A 319 0.85 -30.28 19.88
N SER A 320 1.23 -29.77 21.05
CA SER A 320 0.27 -29.55 22.15
C SER A 320 -0.67 -28.36 21.90
N PRO A 321 -1.89 -28.34 22.49
CA PRO A 321 -2.80 -27.20 22.39
C PRO A 321 -2.19 -25.89 22.91
N GLU A 322 -1.35 -25.96 23.94
CA GLU A 322 -0.63 -24.82 24.52
C GLU A 322 0.42 -24.28 23.56
N PHE A 323 1.18 -25.18 22.90
CA PHE A 323 2.12 -24.80 21.84
C PHE A 323 1.38 -24.08 20.70
N GLN A 324 0.31 -24.68 20.18
CA GLN A 324 -0.46 -24.14 19.06
C GLN A 324 -1.04 -22.76 19.43
N ALA A 325 -1.68 -22.64 20.59
CA ALA A 325 -2.23 -21.38 21.07
C ALA A 325 -1.16 -20.28 21.25
N ALA A 326 0.02 -20.61 21.78
CA ALA A 326 1.13 -19.68 21.92
C ALA A 326 1.72 -19.25 20.56
N PHE A 327 1.80 -20.18 19.60
CA PHE A 327 2.30 -19.94 18.26
C PHE A 327 1.38 -19.01 17.46
N ASP A 328 0.06 -19.26 17.54
CA ASP A 328 -0.96 -18.48 16.85
C ASP A 328 -1.23 -17.11 17.49
N ARG A 329 -0.97 -16.95 18.80
CA ARG A 329 -0.89 -15.63 19.46
C ARG A 329 0.25 -14.76 18.92
N ARG A 330 1.29 -15.39 18.37
CA ARG A 330 2.55 -14.74 17.93
C ARG A 330 2.71 -14.68 16.41
N ARG A 331 1.66 -14.94 15.62
CA ARG A 331 1.66 -14.64 14.17
C ARG A 331 1.77 -13.14 13.90
N ALA A 332 2.18 -12.81 12.68
CA ALA A 332 2.11 -11.44 12.18
C ALA A 332 0.65 -10.95 12.10
N GLN A 333 0.45 -9.64 12.18
CA GLN A 333 -0.88 -9.03 12.24
C GLN A 333 -1.08 -8.08 11.07
N TRP A 334 -2.07 -8.40 10.24
CA TRP A 334 -2.54 -7.59 9.11
C TRP A 334 -3.71 -6.68 9.51
N LEU A 335 -3.88 -5.56 8.82
CA LEU A 335 -5.11 -4.76 8.80
C LEU A 335 -6.29 -5.64 8.38
N SER A 336 -6.11 -6.52 7.38
CA SER A 336 -7.07 -7.61 7.11
C SER A 336 -6.36 -8.91 6.76
N ALA A 337 -6.44 -9.89 7.67
CA ALA A 337 -5.74 -11.18 7.56
C ALA A 337 -6.33 -12.11 6.49
N ASP A 338 -7.63 -11.97 6.19
CA ASP A 338 -8.30 -12.68 5.09
C ASP A 338 -7.82 -12.24 3.68
N CYS A 339 -7.09 -11.13 3.60
CA CYS A 339 -6.67 -10.48 2.35
C CYS A 339 -5.19 -10.08 2.30
N HIS A 340 -4.39 -10.40 3.33
CA HIS A 340 -3.06 -9.81 3.57
C HIS A 340 -3.04 -8.29 3.25
N ARG A 341 -4.06 -7.58 3.74
CA ARG A 341 -4.22 -6.13 3.55
C ARG A 341 -3.48 -5.40 4.66
N SER A 342 -2.78 -4.33 4.31
CA SER A 342 -1.87 -3.61 5.20
C SER A 342 -1.88 -2.10 4.94
N GLN A 343 -1.58 -1.31 5.99
CA GLN A 343 -1.27 0.12 5.83
C GLN A 343 0.03 0.36 5.05
N TYR A 344 0.90 -0.66 4.89
CA TYR A 344 2.11 -0.59 4.08
C TYR A 344 1.89 -0.78 2.56
N GLY A 345 0.65 -0.91 2.07
CA GLY A 345 0.37 -0.85 0.62
C GLY A 345 0.62 0.54 0.02
N TYR A 346 0.99 0.62 -1.26
CA TYR A 346 1.13 1.92 -1.94
C TYR A 346 -0.16 2.78 -1.92
N PRO A 347 -1.40 2.24 -2.02
CA PRO A 347 -2.59 3.08 -2.08
C PRO A 347 -2.89 3.83 -0.79
N PHE A 348 -2.57 3.23 0.37
CA PHE A 348 -2.64 3.91 1.66
C PHE A 348 -1.71 5.11 1.69
N ARG A 349 -0.46 4.94 1.21
CA ARG A 349 0.53 6.03 1.20
C ARG A 349 0.14 7.16 0.26
N VAL A 350 -0.46 6.87 -0.90
CA VAL A 350 -1.05 7.92 -1.77
C VAL A 350 -2.16 8.67 -1.04
N GLY A 351 -3.09 7.95 -0.40
CA GLY A 351 -4.21 8.56 0.32
C GLY A 351 -3.78 9.47 1.49
N ILE A 352 -2.84 9.03 2.32
CA ILE A 352 -2.36 9.86 3.44
C ILE A 352 -1.48 11.01 2.96
N GLN A 353 -0.71 10.82 1.88
CA GLN A 353 0.15 11.87 1.33
C GLN A 353 -0.67 13.06 0.80
N LEU A 354 -1.82 12.81 0.16
CA LEU A 354 -2.76 13.87 -0.25
C LEU A 354 -3.28 14.70 0.94
N ALA A 355 -3.38 14.10 2.14
CA ALA A 355 -3.80 14.77 3.39
C ALA A 355 -2.64 15.38 4.19
N LEU A 356 -1.38 15.04 3.87
CA LEU A 356 -0.16 15.64 4.44
C LEU A 356 0.25 16.92 3.69
N GLU A 357 -0.10 17.02 2.41
CA GLU A 357 0.26 18.12 1.53
C GLU A 357 -0.67 19.33 1.66
N ASP A 358 -1.97 19.10 1.86
CA ASP A 358 -2.95 20.15 2.12
C ASP A 358 -3.71 19.86 3.42
N ARG A 359 -3.69 20.83 4.34
CA ARG A 359 -4.40 20.78 5.63
C ARG A 359 -5.79 21.40 5.59
N HIS A 360 -6.20 22.01 4.46
CA HIS A 360 -7.59 22.36 4.16
C HIS A 360 -8.38 21.16 3.58
N ARG A 361 -7.69 20.07 3.21
CA ARG A 361 -8.25 18.85 2.62
C ARG A 361 -8.59 17.80 3.68
N ALA A 362 -9.68 17.07 3.45
CA ALA A 362 -10.02 15.84 4.13
C ALA A 362 -10.03 14.66 3.14
N VAL A 363 -9.31 13.59 3.44
CA VAL A 363 -9.23 12.41 2.60
C VAL A 363 -9.94 11.24 3.28
N SER A 364 -11.08 10.86 2.70
CA SER A 364 -11.82 9.65 3.02
C SER A 364 -11.23 8.48 2.22
N PHE A 365 -10.39 7.65 2.86
CA PHE A 365 -9.71 6.53 2.20
C PHE A 365 -10.27 5.17 2.63
N VAL A 366 -10.56 4.30 1.64
CA VAL A 366 -10.85 2.87 1.86
C VAL A 366 -10.04 2.00 0.91
N SER A 367 -9.39 0.97 1.43
CA SER A 367 -8.76 -0.09 0.63
C SER A 367 -9.53 -1.40 0.75
N LEU A 368 -9.99 -1.89 -0.40
CA LEU A 368 -10.69 -3.16 -0.62
C LEU A 368 -9.76 -4.21 -1.26
N ALA A 369 -8.60 -3.81 -1.77
CA ALA A 369 -7.60 -4.68 -2.38
C ALA A 369 -7.27 -5.91 -1.52
N CYS A 370 -7.00 -7.05 -2.17
CA CYS A 370 -6.94 -8.35 -1.50
C CYS A 370 -5.96 -9.29 -2.22
N SER A 371 -4.94 -9.74 -1.47
CA SER A 371 -3.88 -10.63 -1.94
C SER A 371 -4.42 -11.88 -2.65
N GLY A 372 -3.92 -12.13 -3.86
CA GLY A 372 -4.35 -13.24 -4.70
C GLY A 372 -5.76 -13.09 -5.26
N SER A 373 -6.31 -11.87 -5.37
CA SER A 373 -7.47 -11.62 -6.24
C SER A 373 -7.03 -11.51 -7.70
N ASP A 374 -7.88 -11.97 -8.61
CA ASP A 374 -7.85 -11.59 -10.03
C ASP A 374 -9.19 -10.87 -10.37
N THR A 375 -9.44 -10.53 -11.65
CA THR A 375 -10.71 -9.86 -11.99
C THR A 375 -11.93 -10.74 -11.71
N VAL A 376 -11.82 -12.05 -11.90
CA VAL A 376 -12.91 -13.02 -11.69
C VAL A 376 -13.03 -13.41 -10.23
N GLU A 377 -11.96 -13.81 -9.56
CA GLU A 377 -11.95 -14.26 -8.17
C GLU A 377 -11.47 -13.15 -7.24
N GLY A 378 -12.38 -12.59 -6.44
CA GLY A 378 -12.13 -11.51 -5.50
C GLY A 378 -12.66 -10.15 -5.94
N LEU A 379 -12.60 -9.78 -7.22
CA LEU A 379 -13.22 -8.54 -7.71
C LEU A 379 -14.71 -8.74 -8.01
N PHE A 380 -15.04 -9.66 -8.92
CA PHE A 380 -16.42 -10.01 -9.27
C PHE A 380 -16.98 -11.18 -8.47
N GLY A 381 -16.28 -12.31 -8.40
CA GLY A 381 -16.64 -13.48 -7.62
C GLY A 381 -16.09 -13.44 -6.19
N PRO A 382 -16.64 -14.27 -5.28
CA PRO A 382 -16.03 -14.49 -3.97
C PRO A 382 -14.67 -15.19 -4.11
N ARG A 383 -13.90 -15.25 -3.03
CA ARG A 383 -12.67 -16.06 -2.96
C ARG A 383 -12.43 -16.63 -1.56
N GLU A 384 -11.48 -17.54 -1.45
CA GLU A 384 -11.00 -18.07 -0.16
C GLU A 384 -10.21 -16.99 0.61
N PRO A 385 -10.29 -16.95 1.95
CA PRO A 385 -9.51 -16.02 2.76
C PRO A 385 -8.08 -16.53 2.99
N ARG A 386 -7.11 -15.60 3.08
CA ARG A 386 -5.68 -15.91 3.21
C ARG A 386 -5.32 -16.53 4.57
N GLU A 387 -5.85 -15.98 5.66
CA GLU A 387 -5.75 -16.55 7.01
C GLU A 387 -7.13 -16.63 7.69
N GLN A 388 -7.21 -17.40 8.78
CA GLN A 388 -8.40 -17.58 9.60
C GLN A 388 -9.53 -18.29 8.86
N THR A 389 -9.16 -19.39 8.20
CA THR A 389 -10.04 -20.38 7.58
C THR A 389 -10.60 -21.39 8.59
N THR A 390 -9.99 -21.49 9.78
CA THR A 390 -10.33 -22.50 10.80
C THR A 390 -10.71 -21.89 12.16
N GLY A 391 -11.20 -22.75 13.07
CA GLY A 391 -11.56 -22.37 14.44
C GLY A 391 -12.90 -21.61 14.57
N PRO A 392 -13.25 -21.13 15.77
CA PRO A 392 -14.55 -20.49 16.04
C PRO A 392 -14.72 -19.15 15.33
N ASN A 393 -13.62 -18.50 14.95
CA ASN A 393 -13.60 -17.22 14.23
C ASN A 393 -13.32 -17.40 12.72
N ALA A 394 -13.51 -18.62 12.18
CA ALA A 394 -13.30 -18.95 10.78
C ALA A 394 -14.13 -18.06 9.85
N GLN A 395 -13.48 -17.47 8.86
CA GLN A 395 -14.11 -16.85 7.72
C GLN A 395 -14.10 -17.87 6.58
N LYS A 396 -15.27 -18.17 5.99
CA LYS A 396 -15.38 -19.16 4.89
C LYS A 396 -15.13 -18.57 3.50
N SER A 397 -15.23 -17.25 3.37
CA SER A 397 -15.03 -16.54 2.10
C SER A 397 -14.79 -15.05 2.32
N VAL A 398 -14.08 -14.42 1.39
CA VAL A 398 -13.98 -12.96 1.26
C VAL A 398 -15.09 -12.46 0.34
N VAL A 399 -15.83 -11.44 0.79
CA VAL A 399 -16.86 -10.76 -0.01
C VAL A 399 -16.21 -10.06 -1.21
N PRO A 400 -16.79 -10.10 -2.43
CA PRO A 400 -16.16 -9.49 -3.61
C PRO A 400 -15.92 -7.99 -3.42
N GLN A 401 -14.83 -7.46 -3.96
CA GLN A 401 -14.45 -6.06 -3.78
C GLN A 401 -15.49 -5.08 -4.34
N LEU A 402 -16.12 -5.41 -5.46
CA LEU A 402 -17.24 -4.63 -6.01
C LEU A 402 -18.44 -4.62 -5.06
N ASP A 403 -18.71 -5.71 -4.35
CA ASP A 403 -19.85 -5.80 -3.42
C ASP A 403 -19.54 -5.08 -2.10
N GLN A 404 -18.30 -5.16 -1.60
CA GLN A 404 -17.83 -4.34 -0.47
C GLN A 404 -17.97 -2.84 -0.78
N LEU A 405 -17.61 -2.41 -1.99
CA LEU A 405 -17.80 -1.01 -2.41
C LEU A 405 -19.30 -0.65 -2.52
N THR A 406 -20.13 -1.59 -2.96
CA THR A 406 -21.59 -1.46 -3.12
C THR A 406 -22.34 -1.32 -1.79
N GLU A 407 -21.85 -1.95 -0.72
CA GLU A 407 -22.31 -1.73 0.66
C GLU A 407 -21.82 -0.40 1.24
N LEU A 408 -20.61 0.05 0.89
CA LEU A 408 -20.09 1.33 1.37
C LEU A 408 -20.73 2.55 0.67
N ILE A 409 -20.93 2.49 -0.66
CA ILE A 409 -21.32 3.66 -1.47
C ILE A 409 -22.82 3.99 -1.41
N CYS A 410 -23.68 3.01 -1.12
CA CYS A 410 -25.13 3.16 -1.19
C CYS A 410 -25.73 3.57 0.15
N ARG A 411 -26.76 4.42 0.12
CA ARG A 411 -27.44 4.88 1.34
C ARG A 411 -28.14 3.70 2.06
N PRO A 412 -28.20 3.68 3.41
CA PRO A 412 -28.94 2.65 4.13
C PRO A 412 -30.39 2.55 3.65
N GLY A 413 -30.85 1.33 3.37
CA GLY A 413 -32.20 1.09 2.82
C GLY A 413 -32.37 1.36 1.31
N ALA A 414 -31.32 1.77 0.59
CA ALA A 414 -31.38 1.94 -0.86
C ALA A 414 -31.74 0.63 -1.58
N PRO A 415 -32.65 0.66 -2.57
CA PRO A 415 -32.99 -0.54 -3.34
C PRO A 415 -31.80 -1.00 -4.20
N ARG A 416 -31.58 -2.31 -4.23
CA ARG A 416 -30.59 -2.99 -5.08
C ARG A 416 -31.16 -3.28 -6.49
N SER A 417 -31.89 -2.31 -7.05
CA SER A 417 -32.81 -2.48 -8.19
C SER A 417 -32.17 -2.37 -9.57
N ARG A 418 -30.84 -2.21 -9.65
CA ARG A 418 -30.10 -2.27 -10.92
C ARG A 418 -29.19 -3.49 -10.92
N ASP A 419 -29.71 -4.64 -11.33
CA ASP A 419 -28.87 -5.78 -11.67
C ASP A 419 -28.19 -5.56 -13.04
N VAL A 420 -26.92 -5.92 -13.14
CA VAL A 420 -26.17 -5.95 -14.39
C VAL A 420 -25.34 -7.22 -14.42
N THR A 421 -25.41 -7.96 -15.53
CA THR A 421 -24.72 -9.24 -15.69
C THR A 421 -23.51 -9.10 -16.60
N TYR A 422 -22.33 -9.38 -16.07
CA TYR A 422 -21.05 -9.27 -16.76
C TYR A 422 -20.53 -10.67 -17.11
N THR A 423 -20.32 -10.94 -18.40
CA THR A 423 -19.78 -12.23 -18.88
C THR A 423 -18.25 -12.16 -18.97
N LEU A 424 -17.58 -12.88 -18.07
CA LEU A 424 -16.13 -12.88 -17.92
C LEU A 424 -15.51 -14.20 -18.45
N PRO A 425 -14.32 -14.16 -19.08
CA PRO A 425 -13.58 -15.37 -19.43
C PRO A 425 -12.96 -16.00 -18.17
N VAL A 426 -13.25 -17.29 -17.96
CA VAL A 426 -12.79 -18.08 -16.81
C VAL A 426 -12.01 -19.31 -17.27
N TYR A 427 -11.10 -19.80 -16.44
CA TYR A 427 -10.21 -20.91 -16.74
C TYR A 427 -9.69 -21.52 -15.45
N ARG A 428 -9.46 -22.85 -15.46
CA ARG A 428 -8.71 -23.51 -14.40
C ARG A 428 -7.22 -23.21 -14.59
N SER A 429 -6.55 -22.84 -13.50
CA SER A 429 -5.08 -22.75 -13.41
C SER A 429 -4.38 -23.89 -14.16
N GLY A 430 -3.46 -23.57 -15.08
CA GLY A 430 -2.73 -24.52 -15.92
C GLY A 430 -3.48 -25.05 -17.15
N SER A 431 -4.78 -24.80 -17.29
CA SER A 431 -5.55 -25.16 -18.49
C SER A 431 -5.52 -24.05 -19.53
N THR A 432 -5.35 -24.41 -20.80
CA THR A 432 -5.55 -23.50 -21.95
C THR A 432 -7.00 -23.40 -22.41
N SER A 433 -7.94 -24.14 -21.79
CA SER A 433 -9.37 -24.07 -22.10
C SER A 433 -10.00 -22.84 -21.44
N ILE A 434 -10.39 -21.87 -22.25
CA ILE A 434 -11.12 -20.67 -21.82
C ILE A 434 -12.63 -20.94 -21.91
N GLN A 435 -13.34 -20.73 -20.82
CA GLN A 435 -14.79 -20.76 -20.72
C GLN A 435 -15.35 -19.36 -20.45
N SER A 436 -16.67 -19.19 -20.46
CA SER A 436 -17.35 -17.93 -20.13
C SER A 436 -18.29 -18.14 -18.95
N GLN A 437 -18.26 -17.25 -17.97
CA GLN A 437 -19.15 -17.29 -16.81
C GLN A 437 -19.82 -15.92 -16.61
N ALA A 438 -21.11 -15.95 -16.28
CA ALA A 438 -21.90 -14.76 -15.99
C ALA A 438 -21.79 -14.39 -14.50
N PHE A 439 -21.56 -13.11 -14.22
CA PHE A 439 -21.54 -12.53 -12.87
C PHE A 439 -22.55 -11.39 -12.79
N THR A 440 -23.69 -11.66 -12.15
CA THR A 440 -24.71 -10.63 -11.88
C THR A 440 -24.32 -9.80 -10.66
N LYS A 441 -24.41 -8.48 -10.78
CA LYS A 441 -24.08 -7.50 -9.75
C LYS A 441 -25.24 -6.55 -9.52
N PHE A 442 -25.47 -6.19 -8.25
CA PHE A 442 -26.68 -5.49 -7.80
C PHE A 442 -26.35 -4.10 -7.27
N TRP A 443 -26.45 -3.10 -8.15
CA TRP A 443 -26.12 -1.71 -7.83
C TRP A 443 -27.31 -0.97 -7.23
N CYS A 444 -27.05 0.09 -6.45
CA CYS A 444 -28.10 1.08 -6.14
C CYS A 444 -28.20 2.13 -7.27
N PRO A 445 -29.38 2.75 -7.46
CA PRO A 445 -29.54 3.90 -8.36
C PRO A 445 -28.58 5.06 -8.04
N PRO A 446 -28.17 5.89 -9.02
CA PRO A 446 -27.19 6.97 -8.81
C PRO A 446 -27.56 7.96 -7.70
N GLU A 447 -28.83 8.35 -7.60
CA GLU A 447 -29.37 9.24 -6.57
C GLU A 447 -29.37 8.60 -5.17
N SER A 448 -29.37 7.27 -5.10
CA SER A 448 -29.22 6.48 -3.88
C SER A 448 -27.76 6.28 -3.44
N ARG A 449 -26.78 6.78 -4.21
CA ARG A 449 -25.37 6.82 -3.79
C ARG A 449 -25.15 7.92 -2.77
N LYS A 450 -24.20 7.72 -1.86
CA LYS A 450 -23.83 8.67 -0.80
C LYS A 450 -23.14 9.92 -1.36
N ARG A 451 -22.24 9.74 -2.32
CA ARG A 451 -21.34 10.74 -2.92
C ARG A 451 -20.65 10.16 -4.17
N PRO A 452 -19.98 10.97 -5.02
CA PRO A 452 -19.02 10.46 -6.00
C PRO A 452 -17.80 9.81 -5.34
N ILE A 453 -17.09 8.98 -6.12
CA ILE A 453 -15.72 8.52 -5.84
C ILE A 453 -14.79 9.39 -6.67
N ASP A 454 -13.81 10.02 -6.03
CA ASP A 454 -12.97 11.04 -6.63
C ASP A 454 -11.71 10.46 -7.31
N LEU A 455 -11.21 9.34 -6.77
CA LEU A 455 -9.98 8.68 -7.24
C LEU A 455 -10.08 7.17 -6.98
N VAL A 456 -9.79 6.36 -8.01
CA VAL A 456 -9.64 4.90 -7.86
C VAL A 456 -8.18 4.50 -8.05
N LEU A 457 -7.62 3.77 -7.09
CA LEU A 457 -6.26 3.23 -7.13
C LEU A 457 -6.33 1.71 -7.37
N LEU A 458 -5.80 1.24 -8.49
CA LEU A 458 -6.00 -0.13 -8.97
C LEU A 458 -4.66 -0.83 -9.27
N SER A 459 -4.51 -2.09 -8.84
CA SER A 459 -3.48 -3.01 -9.36
C SER A 459 -4.11 -4.37 -9.62
N ILE A 460 -4.18 -4.77 -10.90
CA ILE A 460 -4.85 -6.00 -11.35
C ILE A 460 -4.35 -6.43 -12.74
N GLY A 461 -4.54 -7.71 -13.09
CA GLY A 461 -4.10 -8.32 -14.35
C GLY A 461 -2.96 -9.35 -14.21
N GLY A 462 -2.19 -9.32 -13.12
CA GLY A 462 -1.07 -10.22 -12.86
C GLY A 462 -1.53 -11.62 -12.44
N ASN A 463 -2.46 -11.70 -11.49
CA ASN A 463 -3.06 -12.98 -11.11
C ASN A 463 -3.96 -13.54 -12.22
N ASP A 464 -4.60 -12.68 -13.02
CA ASP A 464 -5.38 -13.10 -14.20
C ASP A 464 -4.51 -13.91 -15.17
N VAL A 465 -3.26 -13.49 -15.42
CA VAL A 465 -2.31 -14.26 -16.25
C VAL A 465 -1.52 -15.32 -15.47
N GLY A 466 -1.88 -15.57 -14.20
CA GLY A 466 -1.29 -16.62 -13.37
C GLY A 466 0.14 -16.35 -12.90
N PHE A 467 0.50 -15.10 -12.64
CA PHE A 467 1.87 -14.69 -12.27
C PHE A 467 2.52 -15.56 -11.17
N GLY A 468 1.78 -15.97 -10.14
CA GLY A 468 2.30 -16.87 -9.10
C GLY A 468 2.78 -18.24 -9.61
N ALA A 469 2.15 -18.77 -10.66
CA ALA A 469 2.58 -20.01 -11.31
C ALA A 469 3.84 -19.82 -12.19
N LEU A 470 4.05 -18.61 -12.72
CA LEU A 470 5.27 -18.22 -13.44
C LEU A 470 6.44 -17.98 -12.49
N VAL A 471 6.20 -17.35 -11.34
CA VAL A 471 7.18 -17.27 -10.24
C VAL A 471 7.59 -18.67 -9.80
N ALA A 472 6.63 -19.57 -9.53
CA ALA A 472 6.90 -20.98 -9.25
C ALA A 472 7.68 -21.67 -10.40
N TYR A 473 7.40 -21.32 -11.67
CA TYR A 473 8.14 -21.85 -12.81
C TYR A 473 9.63 -21.46 -12.80
N GLY A 474 9.94 -20.22 -12.45
CA GLY A 474 11.30 -19.68 -12.37
C GLY A 474 12.14 -20.19 -11.19
N ILE A 475 11.51 -20.62 -10.09
CA ILE A 475 12.21 -20.91 -8.81
C ILE A 475 12.21 -22.37 -8.35
N THR A 476 11.66 -23.33 -9.12
CA THR A 476 11.84 -24.77 -8.85
C THR A 476 12.26 -25.54 -10.10
N GLU A 477 12.67 -26.80 -9.94
CA GLU A 477 13.05 -27.69 -11.05
C GLU A 477 11.83 -28.26 -11.77
N SER A 478 10.82 -28.67 -11.00
CA SER A 478 9.64 -29.43 -11.42
C SER A 478 8.36 -28.92 -10.74
N ALA A 479 7.20 -29.44 -11.15
CA ALA A 479 5.95 -29.24 -10.42
C ALA A 479 5.91 -30.05 -9.10
N ALA A 480 6.57 -31.21 -9.03
CA ALA A 480 6.59 -32.07 -7.85
C ALA A 480 7.23 -31.39 -6.63
N ASP A 481 8.14 -30.43 -6.84
CA ASP A 481 8.79 -29.65 -5.79
C ASP A 481 7.81 -28.79 -4.96
N LEU A 482 6.67 -28.38 -5.54
CA LEU A 482 5.63 -27.61 -4.87
C LEU A 482 4.26 -28.30 -4.87
N ALA A 483 4.07 -29.41 -5.58
CA ALA A 483 2.81 -30.15 -5.63
C ALA A 483 2.20 -30.46 -4.24
N PRO A 484 2.99 -30.80 -3.20
CA PRO A 484 2.44 -30.99 -1.84
C PRO A 484 1.87 -29.70 -1.22
N ILE A 485 2.41 -28.51 -1.55
CA ILE A 485 1.84 -27.22 -1.12
C ILE A 485 0.80 -26.66 -2.09
N ALA A 486 0.69 -27.14 -3.33
CA ALA A 486 -0.27 -26.65 -4.32
C ALA A 486 -1.74 -26.94 -3.96
N GLY A 487 -1.99 -27.87 -3.03
CA GLY A 487 -3.29 -28.08 -2.39
C GLY A 487 -3.57 -27.18 -1.18
N LEU A 488 -2.56 -26.45 -0.69
CA LEU A 488 -2.60 -25.56 0.48
C LEU A 488 -2.53 -24.08 0.06
N VAL A 489 -1.76 -23.81 -0.99
CA VAL A 489 -1.62 -22.52 -1.67
C VAL A 489 -2.56 -22.54 -2.88
N SER A 490 -3.65 -21.77 -2.80
CA SER A 490 -4.75 -21.72 -3.78
C SER A 490 -4.34 -22.04 -5.22
N HIS A 491 -4.71 -23.26 -5.66
CA HIS A 491 -4.71 -23.76 -7.03
C HIS A 491 -3.42 -23.57 -7.88
N THR A 492 -2.24 -23.42 -7.27
CA THR A 492 -1.01 -23.06 -8.02
C THR A 492 -0.26 -24.29 -8.57
N LEU A 493 -0.65 -24.77 -9.76
CA LEU A 493 -0.10 -26.00 -10.36
C LEU A 493 1.31 -25.91 -10.96
N ARG A 494 1.89 -24.70 -11.07
CA ARG A 494 3.09 -24.35 -11.88
C ARG A 494 2.88 -24.60 -13.40
N PHE A 495 3.10 -23.58 -14.23
CA PHE A 495 3.04 -23.72 -15.69
C PHE A 495 3.97 -22.74 -16.41
N GLU A 496 4.24 -23.00 -17.68
CA GLU A 496 5.15 -22.20 -18.51
C GLU A 496 4.46 -20.94 -19.07
N PRO A 497 5.21 -19.91 -19.53
CA PRO A 497 4.64 -18.71 -20.15
C PRO A 497 3.72 -18.95 -21.37
N SER A 498 3.77 -20.14 -21.99
CA SER A 498 2.85 -20.54 -23.06
C SER A 498 1.38 -20.55 -22.60
N VAL A 499 1.10 -21.00 -21.38
CA VAL A 499 -0.26 -20.98 -20.81
C VAL A 499 -0.68 -19.56 -20.44
N ALA A 500 0.22 -18.78 -19.83
CA ALA A 500 -0.04 -17.40 -19.43
C ALA A 500 -0.35 -16.47 -20.62
N ARG A 501 0.19 -16.74 -21.82
CA ARG A 501 -0.18 -16.04 -23.06
C ARG A 501 -1.64 -16.27 -23.47
N VAL A 502 -2.18 -17.48 -23.29
CA VAL A 502 -3.60 -17.76 -23.56
C VAL A 502 -4.52 -16.98 -22.61
N TYR A 503 -4.07 -16.70 -21.38
CA TYR A 503 -4.78 -15.82 -20.44
C TYR A 503 -4.63 -14.34 -20.82
N LEU A 504 -3.45 -13.93 -21.31
CA LEU A 504 -3.15 -12.58 -21.77
C LEU A 504 -4.02 -12.15 -22.97
N ASP A 505 -4.31 -13.09 -23.88
CA ASP A 505 -5.20 -12.91 -25.04
C ASP A 505 -6.66 -12.61 -24.68
N VAL A 506 -7.07 -12.86 -23.43
CA VAL A 506 -8.45 -12.65 -22.96
C VAL A 506 -8.57 -11.62 -21.82
N LEU A 507 -7.44 -11.09 -21.33
CA LEU A 507 -7.36 -10.11 -20.25
C LEU A 507 -8.12 -8.81 -20.57
N ASP A 508 -8.15 -8.38 -21.82
CA ASP A 508 -8.88 -7.19 -22.27
C ASP A 508 -10.40 -7.32 -22.07
N ARG A 509 -10.96 -8.54 -22.16
CA ARG A 509 -12.39 -8.79 -21.86
C ARG A 509 -12.67 -8.63 -20.37
N ARG A 510 -11.76 -9.08 -19.50
CA ARG A 510 -11.84 -8.87 -18.04
C ARG A 510 -11.73 -7.39 -17.68
N MET A 511 -10.73 -6.70 -18.22
CA MET A 511 -10.51 -5.27 -17.99
C MET A 511 -11.62 -4.39 -18.55
N LYS A 512 -12.27 -4.78 -19.66
CA LYS A 512 -13.49 -4.12 -20.14
C LYS A 512 -14.62 -4.25 -19.12
N ALA A 513 -14.94 -5.46 -18.66
CA ALA A 513 -16.00 -5.68 -17.68
C ALA A 513 -15.74 -4.91 -16.36
N LEU A 514 -14.48 -4.80 -15.91
CA LEU A 514 -14.11 -3.98 -14.75
C LEU A 514 -14.37 -2.47 -15.00
N LYS A 515 -14.00 -1.94 -16.17
CA LYS A 515 -14.33 -0.56 -16.57
C LYS A 515 -15.84 -0.33 -16.60
N ASP A 516 -16.59 -1.26 -17.20
CA ASP A 516 -18.05 -1.19 -17.27
C ASP A 516 -18.65 -1.16 -15.86
N ALA A 517 -18.29 -2.10 -14.97
CA ALA A 517 -18.77 -2.16 -13.59
C ALA A 517 -18.42 -0.92 -12.75
N LEU A 518 -17.22 -0.35 -12.90
CA LEU A 518 -16.84 0.91 -12.24
C LEU A 518 -17.70 2.09 -12.72
N THR A 519 -18.02 2.13 -14.01
CA THR A 519 -18.87 3.16 -14.62
C THR A 519 -20.34 2.97 -14.19
N ASP A 520 -20.91 1.79 -14.41
CA ASP A 520 -22.32 1.47 -14.19
C ASP A 520 -22.70 1.55 -12.70
N GLY A 521 -21.94 0.84 -11.85
CA GLY A 521 -22.29 0.62 -10.45
C GLY A 521 -22.01 1.83 -9.56
N PHE A 522 -20.99 2.61 -9.89
CA PHE A 522 -20.45 3.65 -9.02
C PHE A 522 -20.42 5.04 -9.66
N GLY A 523 -20.42 5.13 -10.99
CA GLY A 523 -20.32 6.40 -11.72
C GLY A 523 -18.89 6.96 -11.74
N VAL A 524 -17.89 6.08 -11.67
CA VAL A 524 -16.48 6.46 -11.78
C VAL A 524 -16.19 6.86 -13.23
N ASP A 525 -15.63 8.05 -13.43
CA ASP A 525 -15.02 8.43 -14.71
C ASP A 525 -13.74 7.59 -14.90
N PRO A 526 -13.57 6.85 -16.01
CA PRO A 526 -12.37 6.05 -16.23
C PRO A 526 -11.05 6.83 -16.15
N SER A 527 -11.06 8.14 -16.43
CA SER A 527 -9.88 9.01 -16.37
C SER A 527 -9.41 9.35 -14.93
N THR A 528 -10.21 9.05 -13.91
CA THR A 528 -9.84 9.13 -12.48
C THR A 528 -9.41 7.79 -11.89
N VAL A 529 -9.30 6.74 -12.72
CA VAL A 529 -8.72 5.44 -12.33
C VAL A 529 -7.22 5.42 -12.64
N LEU A 530 -6.40 5.28 -11.60
CA LEU A 530 -4.96 5.04 -11.70
C LEU A 530 -4.68 3.53 -11.62
N HIS A 531 -4.31 2.91 -12.73
CA HIS A 531 -3.93 1.50 -12.80
C HIS A 531 -2.40 1.38 -12.76
N ASN A 532 -1.86 0.83 -11.68
CA ASN A 532 -0.42 0.69 -11.49
C ASN A 532 0.12 -0.54 -12.24
N ALA A 533 1.15 -0.35 -13.07
CA ALA A 533 1.91 -1.44 -13.66
C ALA A 533 2.75 -2.18 -12.62
N TYR A 534 2.91 -3.50 -12.77
CA TYR A 534 3.77 -4.28 -11.89
C TYR A 534 5.25 -3.92 -12.02
N GLU A 535 5.90 -3.84 -10.87
CA GLU A 535 7.34 -3.68 -10.71
C GLU A 535 8.07 -4.91 -11.25
N PRO A 536 9.19 -4.77 -11.98
CA PRO A 536 10.05 -5.89 -12.28
C PRO A 536 10.62 -6.48 -10.99
N VAL A 537 10.39 -7.77 -10.77
CA VAL A 537 10.81 -8.48 -9.56
C VAL A 537 12.12 -9.23 -9.76
N GLU A 538 12.48 -9.51 -11.01
CA GLU A 538 13.33 -10.62 -11.41
C GLU A 538 14.82 -10.28 -11.56
N TYR A 539 15.24 -9.05 -11.21
CA TYR A 539 16.59 -8.55 -11.50
C TYR A 539 17.54 -8.48 -10.29
N ASP A 540 18.83 -8.68 -10.56
CA ASP A 540 19.96 -8.42 -9.65
C ASP A 540 20.32 -6.93 -9.60
N GLU A 541 21.38 -6.58 -8.86
CA GLU A 541 21.85 -5.20 -8.75
C GLU A 541 22.51 -4.62 -10.01
N ASN A 542 22.77 -5.46 -11.01
CA ASN A 542 23.36 -5.11 -12.30
C ASN A 542 22.28 -4.91 -13.39
N GLY A 543 21.05 -5.38 -13.15
CA GLY A 543 19.96 -5.41 -14.12
C GLY A 543 19.93 -6.68 -14.98
N LYS A 544 20.53 -7.77 -14.50
CA LYS A 544 20.44 -9.12 -15.08
C LYS A 544 19.40 -9.94 -14.35
N VAL A 545 18.81 -10.93 -15.01
CA VAL A 545 17.84 -11.83 -14.36
C VAL A 545 18.48 -12.72 -13.29
N CYS A 546 17.74 -12.99 -12.21
CA CYS A 546 18.19 -13.84 -11.10
C CYS A 546 18.56 -15.26 -11.56
N GLY A 547 19.60 -15.82 -10.94
CA GLY A 547 20.10 -17.18 -11.23
C GLY A 547 21.62 -17.36 -11.18
N THR A 548 22.40 -16.28 -11.22
CA THR A 548 23.87 -16.34 -11.05
C THR A 548 24.31 -16.96 -9.71
N GLN A 549 23.48 -16.81 -8.67
CA GLN A 549 23.52 -17.61 -7.44
C GLN A 549 22.12 -18.21 -7.26
N PRO A 550 21.90 -19.51 -7.51
CA PRO A 550 20.55 -20.08 -7.59
C PRO A 550 19.75 -19.96 -6.29
N THR A 551 20.38 -20.10 -5.12
CA THR A 551 19.71 -20.13 -3.81
C THR A 551 19.68 -18.79 -3.07
N LEU A 552 20.10 -17.68 -3.70
CA LEU A 552 20.26 -16.38 -3.04
C LEU A 552 18.93 -15.82 -2.50
N GLY A 553 18.70 -15.93 -1.19
CA GLY A 553 17.45 -15.52 -0.54
C GLY A 553 16.32 -16.56 -0.58
N LEU A 554 16.64 -17.81 -0.99
CA LEU A 554 15.69 -18.92 -1.20
C LEU A 554 15.97 -20.12 -0.27
N ASP A 555 17.09 -20.12 0.45
CA ASP A 555 17.60 -21.22 1.29
C ASP A 555 16.79 -21.53 2.56
N VAL A 556 15.64 -20.87 2.78
CA VAL A 556 14.58 -21.31 3.69
C VAL A 556 14.10 -22.73 3.40
N HIS A 557 14.05 -23.15 2.13
CA HIS A 557 13.59 -24.49 1.73
C HIS A 557 14.40 -25.05 0.56
N PRO A 558 14.99 -26.26 0.66
CA PRO A 558 16.01 -26.77 -0.27
C PRO A 558 15.51 -27.10 -1.70
N LYS A 559 14.23 -26.88 -1.99
CA LYS A 559 13.66 -26.99 -3.35
C LYS A 559 13.43 -25.66 -4.06
N LEU A 560 13.78 -24.53 -3.43
CA LEU A 560 13.71 -23.20 -4.03
C LEU A 560 15.09 -22.82 -4.58
N GLN A 561 15.19 -22.67 -5.91
CA GLN A 561 16.37 -22.17 -6.59
C GLN A 561 16.02 -21.51 -7.95
N PHE A 562 16.60 -20.35 -8.23
CA PHE A 562 16.44 -19.66 -9.51
C PHE A 562 17.05 -20.45 -10.66
N SER A 563 16.27 -20.66 -11.72
CA SER A 563 16.76 -21.14 -13.01
C SER A 563 16.86 -19.95 -14.00
N THR A 564 18.07 -19.44 -14.25
CA THR A 564 18.31 -18.22 -15.05
C THR A 564 17.54 -18.19 -16.37
N ALA A 565 17.51 -19.32 -17.09
CA ALA A 565 16.79 -19.44 -18.36
C ALA A 565 15.26 -19.32 -18.21
N ARG A 566 14.69 -19.88 -17.13
CA ARG A 566 13.26 -19.78 -16.84
C ARG A 566 12.89 -18.39 -16.31
N VAL A 567 13.73 -17.80 -15.46
CA VAL A 567 13.56 -16.40 -15.00
C VAL A 567 13.62 -15.43 -16.19
N GLN A 568 14.48 -15.66 -17.18
CA GLN A 568 14.48 -14.90 -18.43
C GLN A 568 13.15 -15.02 -19.19
N GLN A 569 12.63 -16.24 -19.40
CA GLN A 569 11.34 -16.45 -20.08
C GLN A 569 10.17 -15.77 -19.34
N VAL A 570 10.20 -15.75 -18.01
CA VAL A 570 9.21 -15.03 -17.19
C VAL A 570 9.38 -13.52 -17.34
N SER A 571 10.62 -13.00 -17.36
CA SER A 571 10.91 -11.58 -17.64
C SER A 571 10.44 -11.16 -19.03
N ASP A 572 10.57 -12.03 -20.03
CA ASP A 572 10.10 -11.76 -21.39
C ASP A 572 8.58 -11.62 -21.39
N PHE A 573 7.88 -12.50 -20.65
CA PHE A 573 6.45 -12.42 -20.47
C PHE A 573 5.96 -11.24 -19.61
N THR A 574 6.68 -10.79 -18.57
CA THR A 574 6.27 -9.59 -17.81
C THR A 574 6.31 -8.33 -18.68
N ARG A 575 7.23 -8.27 -19.67
CA ARG A 575 7.28 -7.20 -20.67
C ARG A 575 6.14 -7.31 -21.70
N GLU A 576 5.75 -8.52 -22.09
CA GLU A 576 4.52 -8.76 -22.90
C GLU A 576 3.25 -8.34 -22.15
N LEU A 577 3.12 -8.72 -20.87
CA LEU A 577 2.00 -8.34 -20.00
C LEU A 577 1.85 -6.82 -19.92
N ARG A 578 2.94 -6.10 -19.65
CA ARG A 578 2.91 -4.64 -19.58
C ARG A 578 2.51 -4.01 -20.91
N ALA A 579 3.07 -4.48 -22.02
CA ALA A 579 2.70 -4.01 -23.36
C ALA A 579 1.21 -4.22 -23.68
N ARG A 580 0.63 -5.36 -23.26
CA ARG A 580 -0.81 -5.63 -23.36
C ARG A 580 -1.63 -4.71 -22.46
N GLN A 581 -1.19 -4.47 -21.21
CA GLN A 581 -1.89 -3.57 -20.28
C GLN A 581 -1.88 -2.10 -20.76
N GLU A 582 -0.77 -1.62 -21.33
CA GLU A 582 -0.70 -0.30 -21.98
C GLU A 582 -1.72 -0.17 -23.13
N CYS A 583 -1.79 -1.18 -24.01
CA CYS A 583 -2.80 -1.25 -25.08
C CYS A 583 -4.24 -1.29 -24.53
N ILE A 584 -4.46 -2.05 -23.45
CA ILE A 584 -5.77 -2.16 -22.79
C ILE A 584 -6.21 -0.82 -22.19
N ALA A 585 -5.28 -0.04 -21.65
CA ALA A 585 -5.56 1.27 -21.06
C ALA A 585 -5.87 2.33 -22.13
N ASP A 586 -4.98 2.52 -23.11
CA ASP A 586 -5.16 3.43 -24.23
C ASP A 586 -4.36 3.00 -25.47
N ALA A 587 -5.02 2.30 -26.39
CA ALA A 587 -4.44 1.78 -27.62
C ALA A 587 -3.93 2.87 -28.59
N ARG A 588 -4.24 4.15 -28.34
CA ARG A 588 -3.73 5.28 -29.13
C ARG A 588 -2.33 5.73 -28.67
N LYS A 589 -1.93 5.41 -27.44
CA LYS A 589 -0.63 5.79 -26.87
C LYS A 589 0.50 4.82 -27.23
N ARG A 590 0.16 3.63 -27.73
CA ARG A 590 1.13 2.58 -28.10
C ARG A 590 0.87 2.08 -29.52
N PRO A 591 1.80 2.25 -30.49
CA PRO A 591 1.62 1.72 -31.83
C PRO A 591 1.68 0.19 -31.83
N GLY A 592 0.99 -0.44 -32.78
CA GLY A 592 0.99 -1.90 -32.94
C GLY A 592 0.07 -2.67 -31.98
N CYS A 593 -0.81 -1.99 -31.23
CA CYS A 593 -1.81 -2.67 -30.41
C CYS A 593 -2.78 -3.51 -31.27
N PRO A 594 -3.09 -4.76 -30.88
CA PRO A 594 -4.10 -5.58 -31.57
C PRO A 594 -5.52 -5.07 -31.29
N ARG A 595 -6.52 -5.60 -32.00
CA ARG A 595 -7.94 -5.32 -31.73
C ARG A 595 -8.33 -5.84 -30.34
N LEU A 596 -8.89 -4.97 -29.50
CA LEU A 596 -9.31 -5.28 -28.13
C LEU A 596 -10.83 -5.16 -27.93
N ALA A 597 -11.37 -5.89 -26.95
CA ALA A 597 -12.73 -5.71 -26.46
C ALA A 597 -12.96 -4.37 -25.73
N THR A 598 -11.88 -3.71 -25.27
CA THR A 598 -11.92 -2.32 -24.77
C THR A 598 -11.99 -1.27 -25.89
N GLY A 599 -11.92 -1.68 -27.17
CA GLY A 599 -11.87 -0.76 -28.31
C GLY A 599 -10.61 0.09 -28.28
N ASN A 600 -10.76 1.40 -28.10
CA ASN A 600 -9.63 2.32 -27.94
C ASN A 600 -8.96 2.24 -26.55
N GLY A 601 -9.60 1.59 -25.57
CA GLY A 601 -9.03 1.37 -24.23
C GLY A 601 -10.03 1.51 -23.08
N THR A 602 -9.60 1.14 -21.86
CA THR A 602 -10.38 1.42 -20.65
C THR A 602 -10.51 2.93 -20.41
N GLY A 603 -9.49 3.72 -20.77
CA GLY A 603 -9.38 5.13 -20.41
C GLY A 603 -8.74 5.37 -19.03
N PHE A 604 -8.35 4.29 -18.33
CA PHE A 604 -7.58 4.37 -17.09
C PHE A 604 -6.20 4.97 -17.35
N ARG A 605 -5.65 5.72 -16.39
CA ARG A 605 -4.26 6.16 -16.44
C ARG A 605 -3.37 5.01 -15.99
N PHE A 606 -2.69 4.36 -16.94
CA PHE A 606 -1.74 3.29 -16.63
C PHE A 606 -0.38 3.90 -16.22
N VAL A 607 -0.03 3.78 -14.94
CA VAL A 607 1.19 4.34 -14.33
C VAL A 607 2.33 3.34 -14.47
N THR A 608 3.50 3.78 -14.95
CA THR A 608 4.64 2.90 -15.28
C THR A 608 6.00 3.42 -14.79
N GLU A 609 6.09 4.69 -14.38
CA GLU A 609 7.35 5.41 -14.20
C GLU A 609 8.21 4.90 -13.04
N HIS A 610 7.59 4.30 -12.02
CA HIS A 610 8.25 3.64 -10.90
C HIS A 610 9.02 2.40 -11.33
N THR A 611 8.59 1.72 -12.40
CA THR A 611 9.13 0.40 -12.76
C THR A 611 10.62 0.43 -13.11
N ASN A 612 11.11 1.56 -13.63
CA ASN A 612 12.54 1.79 -13.89
C ASN A 612 13.36 1.88 -12.60
N LEU A 613 12.76 2.27 -11.47
CA LEU A 613 13.43 2.38 -10.17
C LEU A 613 13.68 1.00 -9.52
N PHE A 614 13.00 -0.04 -10.02
CA PHE A 614 13.15 -1.44 -9.61
C PHE A 614 14.10 -2.24 -10.52
N ALA A 615 14.49 -1.71 -11.68
CA ALA A 615 15.28 -2.42 -12.71
C ALA A 615 16.70 -2.86 -12.27
N ARG A 616 17.16 -2.41 -11.09
CA ARG A 616 18.39 -2.89 -10.42
C ARG A 616 18.17 -3.14 -8.91
N ARG A 617 16.92 -3.32 -8.49
CA ARG A 617 16.49 -3.48 -7.09
C ARG A 617 15.46 -4.62 -6.94
N GLY A 618 15.54 -5.64 -7.80
CA GLY A 618 14.69 -6.83 -7.75
C GLY A 618 15.05 -7.78 -6.59
N VAL A 619 14.43 -8.96 -6.58
CA VAL A 619 14.42 -9.91 -5.46
C VAL A 619 15.81 -10.45 -5.06
N CYS A 620 16.73 -10.57 -6.03
CA CYS A 620 18.10 -11.03 -5.81
C CYS A 620 19.14 -9.89 -5.78
N ALA A 621 18.72 -8.62 -5.85
CA ALA A 621 19.62 -7.48 -5.91
C ALA A 621 20.26 -7.16 -4.55
N ARG A 622 21.60 -7.13 -4.51
CA ARG A 622 22.42 -6.82 -3.33
C ARG A 622 22.87 -5.36 -3.36
N ASP A 623 23.16 -4.77 -2.21
CA ASP A 623 23.79 -3.44 -2.11
C ASP A 623 25.09 -3.37 -2.94
N PRO A 624 25.18 -2.57 -4.03
CA PRO A 624 26.37 -2.51 -4.88
C PRO A 624 27.64 -2.07 -4.13
N GLN A 625 27.49 -1.33 -3.03
CA GLN A 625 28.61 -0.86 -2.22
C GLN A 625 29.06 -1.91 -1.19
N ARG A 626 28.23 -2.91 -0.89
CA ARG A 626 28.40 -3.87 0.22
C ARG A 626 27.91 -5.28 -0.14
N ALA A 627 28.06 -5.68 -1.40
CA ALA A 627 27.34 -6.81 -1.98
C ALA A 627 27.55 -8.15 -1.23
N LEU A 628 28.75 -8.41 -0.71
CA LEU A 628 29.04 -9.60 0.10
C LEU A 628 28.32 -9.57 1.46
N VAL A 629 28.19 -8.41 2.09
CA VAL A 629 27.51 -8.25 3.39
C VAL A 629 25.99 -8.39 3.23
N ASP A 630 25.41 -7.78 2.20
CA ASP A 630 23.97 -7.95 1.92
C ASP A 630 23.65 -9.38 1.46
N GLN A 631 24.53 -10.02 0.68
CA GLN A 631 24.43 -11.46 0.34
C GLN A 631 24.39 -12.34 1.59
N VAL A 632 25.26 -12.07 2.58
CA VAL A 632 25.26 -12.80 3.86
C VAL A 632 23.97 -12.51 4.66
N ASN A 633 23.52 -11.25 4.70
CA ASN A 633 22.25 -10.87 5.34
C ASN A 633 20.99 -11.45 4.65
N MET A 634 21.10 -11.88 3.38
CA MET A 634 20.01 -12.52 2.63
C MET A 634 19.84 -14.02 2.93
N ALA A 635 20.85 -14.69 3.48
CA ALA A 635 20.75 -16.11 3.85
C ALA A 635 19.83 -16.32 5.07
N MET A 636 19.22 -17.49 5.17
CA MET A 636 18.31 -17.84 6.26
C MET A 636 19.09 -18.18 7.54
N PRO A 637 18.84 -17.49 8.68
CA PRO A 637 19.48 -17.83 9.94
C PRO A 637 19.19 -19.27 10.39
N ARG A 638 20.24 -20.03 10.73
CA ARG A 638 20.14 -21.38 11.31
C ARG A 638 21.09 -21.53 12.49
N LEU A 639 20.70 -22.32 13.49
CA LEU A 639 21.51 -22.57 14.68
C LEU A 639 22.72 -23.43 14.30
N ALA A 640 23.92 -22.95 14.62
CA ALA A 640 25.17 -23.63 14.30
C ALA A 640 25.66 -24.46 15.48
N LEU A 641 25.54 -25.79 15.37
CA LEU A 641 25.94 -26.79 16.38
C LEU A 641 27.42 -26.69 16.81
N SER A 642 28.25 -25.99 16.02
CA SER A 642 29.65 -25.71 16.32
C SER A 642 29.90 -24.53 17.25
N ILE A 643 28.91 -23.66 17.50
CA ILE A 643 29.02 -22.50 18.41
C ILE A 643 27.78 -22.26 19.30
N ASP A 644 26.70 -23.03 19.13
CA ASP A 644 25.41 -22.89 19.83
C ASP A 644 24.72 -21.52 19.65
N ASP A 645 24.90 -20.90 18.48
CA ASP A 645 24.33 -19.59 18.10
C ASP A 645 23.95 -19.57 16.60
N PHE A 646 23.06 -18.66 16.22
CA PHE A 646 22.52 -18.52 14.88
C PHE A 646 23.51 -17.84 13.91
N LYS A 647 23.77 -18.50 12.78
CA LYS A 647 24.52 -17.94 11.65
C LYS A 647 23.58 -17.68 10.47
N PRO A 648 23.74 -16.58 9.72
CA PRO A 648 24.80 -15.57 9.87
C PRO A 648 24.49 -14.44 10.87
N TYR A 649 23.27 -14.36 11.41
CA TYR A 649 22.86 -13.42 12.46
C TYR A 649 21.75 -14.02 13.32
N SER A 650 21.58 -13.54 14.56
CA SER A 650 20.45 -13.95 15.40
C SER A 650 19.13 -13.45 14.81
N PRO A 651 18.14 -14.32 14.56
CA PRO A 651 16.89 -13.94 13.90
C PRO A 651 16.02 -13.01 14.76
N ALA A 652 16.26 -12.97 16.09
CA ALA A 652 15.67 -11.95 16.97
C ALA A 652 16.01 -10.51 16.55
N ALA A 653 17.21 -10.29 15.98
CA ALA A 653 17.71 -8.99 15.51
C ALA A 653 17.21 -8.61 14.10
N ALA A 654 16.36 -9.43 13.46
CA ALA A 654 15.86 -9.18 12.12
C ALA A 654 15.15 -7.81 12.00
N LEU A 655 15.30 -7.18 10.83
CA LEU A 655 14.79 -5.84 10.52
C LEU A 655 13.80 -5.90 9.34
N PRO A 656 12.52 -6.24 9.54
CA PRO A 656 11.55 -6.40 8.45
C PRO A 656 11.45 -5.17 7.53
N TYR A 657 11.32 -3.97 8.10
CA TYR A 657 11.21 -2.69 7.38
C TYR A 657 12.54 -1.91 7.30
N GLY A 658 13.64 -2.54 7.70
CA GLY A 658 14.99 -1.97 7.62
C GLY A 658 15.38 -1.63 6.18
N LYS A 659 16.32 -0.70 6.00
CA LYS A 659 16.78 -0.26 4.67
C LYS A 659 17.49 -1.40 3.94
N ARG A 660 17.11 -1.62 2.67
CA ARG A 660 17.62 -2.70 1.80
C ARG A 660 17.90 -2.15 0.40
N TRP A 661 18.84 -2.76 -0.33
CA TRP A 661 19.01 -2.40 -1.73
C TRP A 661 17.91 -3.00 -2.60
N ARG A 662 17.63 -4.31 -2.50
CA ARG A 662 16.39 -4.90 -3.01
C ARG A 662 15.15 -4.16 -2.47
N LEU A 663 14.19 -3.92 -3.36
CA LEU A 663 12.86 -3.40 -3.04
C LEU A 663 11.78 -4.48 -3.02
N ILE A 664 12.15 -5.74 -3.28
CA ILE A 664 11.26 -6.91 -3.31
C ILE A 664 11.68 -7.89 -2.20
N HIS A 665 10.72 -8.44 -1.45
CA HIS A 665 10.99 -9.48 -0.46
C HIS A 665 11.30 -10.81 -1.15
N ASN A 666 12.40 -11.47 -0.77
CA ASN A 666 12.68 -12.84 -1.16
C ASN A 666 11.98 -13.87 -0.23
N PRO A 667 11.92 -15.17 -0.58
CA PRO A 667 11.36 -16.21 0.28
C PRO A 667 11.88 -16.23 1.73
N ASN A 668 13.17 -15.99 1.96
CA ASN A 668 13.72 -15.88 3.31
C ASN A 668 13.17 -14.65 4.06
N ASP A 669 13.13 -13.50 3.40
CA ASP A 669 12.63 -12.25 3.96
C ASP A 669 11.14 -12.38 4.36
N ALA A 670 10.33 -13.06 3.53
CA ALA A 670 8.91 -13.28 3.78
C ALA A 670 8.68 -14.24 4.97
N PHE A 671 9.46 -15.32 5.06
CA PHE A 671 9.48 -16.21 6.23
C PHE A 671 9.86 -15.45 7.51
N LEU A 672 10.83 -14.53 7.44
CA LEU A 672 11.31 -13.72 8.57
C LEU A 672 10.42 -12.50 8.90
N THR A 673 9.37 -12.23 8.11
CA THR A 673 8.52 -11.03 8.27
C THR A 673 7.09 -11.37 8.67
N ALA A 674 6.42 -12.26 7.93
CA ALA A 674 5.04 -12.66 8.23
C ALA A 674 4.94 -14.09 8.79
N ASN A 675 5.75 -15.02 8.27
CA ASN A 675 5.83 -16.40 8.75
C ASN A 675 4.48 -17.16 8.75
N THR A 676 3.51 -16.79 7.91
CA THR A 676 2.15 -17.37 7.93
C THR A 676 2.21 -18.88 7.70
N HIS A 677 1.61 -19.68 8.59
CA HIS A 677 1.56 -21.15 8.48
C HIS A 677 0.15 -21.59 8.06
N ALA A 678 0.05 -22.73 7.38
CA ALA A 678 -1.22 -23.28 6.94
C ALA A 678 -2.06 -23.74 8.15
N GLU A 679 -3.25 -23.17 8.32
CA GLU A 679 -4.18 -23.56 9.38
C GLU A 679 -4.73 -24.98 9.16
N GLY A 680 -4.97 -25.72 10.25
CA GLY A 680 -5.39 -27.13 10.19
C GLY A 680 -4.26 -28.14 9.92
N ILE A 681 -3.01 -27.68 9.77
CA ILE A 681 -1.81 -28.50 9.57
C ILE A 681 -0.84 -28.24 10.73
N SER A 682 -0.11 -29.26 11.16
CA SER A 682 0.92 -29.11 12.22
C SER A 682 1.93 -28.02 11.85
N PRO A 683 2.33 -27.13 12.78
CA PRO A 683 3.42 -26.18 12.55
C PRO A 683 4.77 -26.84 12.24
N PHE A 684 4.94 -28.12 12.60
CA PHE A 684 6.16 -28.89 12.41
C PHE A 684 6.19 -29.69 11.09
N ASP A 685 5.15 -29.58 10.24
CA ASP A 685 5.11 -30.30 8.96
C ASP A 685 6.18 -29.78 7.99
N VAL A 686 6.84 -30.70 7.27
CA VAL A 686 7.95 -30.42 6.34
C VAL A 686 7.61 -29.42 5.24
N LEU A 687 6.32 -29.20 4.96
CA LEU A 687 5.83 -28.27 3.94
C LEU A 687 5.63 -26.84 4.45
N GLN A 688 5.50 -26.65 5.77
CA GLN A 688 5.28 -25.33 6.37
C GLN A 688 6.39 -24.29 6.07
N PRO A 689 7.69 -24.63 5.92
CA PRO A 689 8.71 -23.66 5.51
C PRO A 689 8.47 -23.09 4.11
N ALA A 690 8.11 -23.95 3.15
CA ALA A 690 7.82 -23.52 1.78
C ALA A 690 6.53 -22.69 1.71
N TYR A 691 5.51 -23.09 2.48
CA TYR A 691 4.28 -22.32 2.65
C TYR A 691 4.56 -20.95 3.30
N ALA A 692 5.23 -20.92 4.45
CA ALA A 692 5.54 -19.70 5.20
C ALA A 692 6.54 -18.78 4.51
N ALA A 693 7.26 -19.25 3.50
CA ALA A 693 8.04 -18.41 2.61
C ALA A 693 7.19 -17.83 1.47
N LEU A 694 6.49 -18.66 0.70
CA LEU A 694 5.79 -18.24 -0.52
C LEU A 694 4.44 -17.56 -0.24
N TYR A 695 3.67 -18.09 0.72
CA TYR A 695 2.35 -17.57 1.09
C TYR A 695 2.43 -16.23 1.85
N SER A 696 3.53 -16.02 2.58
CA SER A 696 3.84 -14.77 3.31
C SER A 696 4.18 -13.57 2.39
N GLY A 697 4.09 -13.71 1.07
CA GLY A 697 4.31 -12.62 0.13
C GLY A 697 5.71 -12.52 -0.48
N ALA A 698 6.46 -13.63 -0.59
CA ALA A 698 7.66 -13.61 -1.44
C ALA A 698 7.37 -13.02 -2.82
N PHE A 699 8.36 -12.36 -3.42
CA PHE A 699 8.28 -11.67 -4.72
C PHE A 699 7.36 -10.44 -4.77
N HIS A 700 6.91 -9.92 -3.62
CA HIS A 700 6.15 -8.66 -3.53
C HIS A 700 7.02 -7.48 -3.04
N PRO A 701 6.60 -6.22 -3.30
CA PRO A 701 7.37 -5.05 -2.86
C PRO A 701 7.48 -4.93 -1.35
N THR A 702 8.66 -4.60 -0.88
CA THR A 702 8.94 -4.10 0.48
C THR A 702 8.15 -2.82 0.78
N ALA A 703 8.03 -2.47 2.06
CA ALA A 703 7.43 -1.22 2.50
C ALA A 703 8.14 0.01 1.90
N GLU A 704 9.47 -0.04 1.72
CA GLU A 704 10.23 0.97 0.98
C GLU A 704 9.84 1.00 -0.51
N GLY A 705 9.65 -0.17 -1.12
CA GLY A 705 9.18 -0.32 -2.50
C GLY A 705 7.80 0.33 -2.70
N HIS A 706 6.82 0.00 -1.86
CA HIS A 706 5.50 0.61 -1.91
C HIS A 706 5.52 2.14 -1.65
N ALA A 707 6.49 2.67 -0.89
CA ALA A 707 6.68 4.12 -0.76
C ALA A 707 7.20 4.77 -2.05
N ILE A 708 8.13 4.10 -2.75
CA ILE A 708 8.65 4.54 -4.06
C ILE A 708 7.57 4.49 -5.16
N VAL A 709 6.69 3.48 -5.14
CA VAL A 709 5.51 3.42 -6.01
C VAL A 709 4.54 4.55 -5.68
N ALA A 710 4.30 4.83 -4.40
CA ALA A 710 3.44 5.94 -4.00
C ALA A 710 3.98 7.32 -4.45
N ASP A 711 5.30 7.54 -4.46
CA ASP A 711 5.94 8.77 -5.00
C ASP A 711 5.75 8.97 -6.52
N THR A 712 5.38 7.93 -7.28
CA THR A 712 4.98 8.08 -8.70
C THR A 712 3.47 8.24 -8.83
N VAL A 713 2.68 7.38 -8.20
CA VAL A 713 1.21 7.40 -8.28
C VAL A 713 0.62 8.68 -7.70
N VAL A 714 1.19 9.25 -6.63
CA VAL A 714 0.68 10.48 -6.01
C VAL A 714 0.76 11.70 -6.95
N ARG A 715 1.70 11.72 -7.90
CA ARG A 715 1.76 12.80 -8.90
C ARG A 715 0.54 12.81 -9.81
N HIS A 716 0.16 11.65 -10.33
CA HIS A 716 -1.09 11.47 -11.10
C HIS A 716 -2.35 11.70 -10.24
N ALA A 717 -2.29 11.39 -8.94
CA ALA A 717 -3.39 11.63 -8.02
C ALA A 717 -3.65 13.14 -7.78
N ARG A 718 -2.59 13.93 -7.58
CA ARG A 718 -2.68 15.40 -7.49
C ARG A 718 -3.32 16.00 -8.74
N GLU A 719 -2.86 15.60 -9.94
CA GLU A 719 -3.45 16.07 -11.21
C GLU A 719 -4.97 15.84 -11.32
N ILE A 720 -5.49 14.76 -10.74
CA ILE A 720 -6.93 14.47 -10.72
C ILE A 720 -7.64 15.35 -9.68
N VAL A 721 -7.13 15.35 -8.44
CA VAL A 721 -7.76 16.01 -7.29
C VAL A 721 -7.72 17.53 -7.43
N ASP A 722 -6.57 18.10 -7.76
CA ASP A 722 -6.38 19.55 -7.87
C ASP A 722 -7.12 20.11 -9.11
N HIS A 723 -7.25 19.33 -10.19
CA HIS A 723 -8.12 19.67 -11.33
C HIS A 723 -9.59 19.69 -10.91
N ARG A 724 -10.06 18.70 -10.14
CA ARG A 724 -11.43 18.75 -9.56
C ARG A 724 -11.59 20.00 -8.69
N ALA A 725 -10.63 20.32 -7.82
CA ALA A 725 -10.70 21.49 -6.95
C ALA A 725 -10.85 22.83 -7.72
N VAL A 726 -10.24 22.93 -8.91
CA VAL A 726 -10.39 24.07 -9.85
C VAL A 726 -11.73 24.06 -10.59
N VAL A 727 -12.26 22.89 -10.99
CA VAL A 727 -13.58 22.78 -11.62
C VAL A 727 -14.69 23.11 -10.62
N ASP A 728 -14.63 22.54 -9.41
CA ASP A 728 -15.56 22.82 -8.31
C ASP A 728 -15.46 24.28 -7.79
N ALA A 729 -14.50 25.08 -8.25
CA ALA A 729 -14.31 26.49 -7.87
C ALA A 729 -14.85 27.49 -8.93
N ARG A 730 -15.39 27.00 -10.05
CA ARG A 730 -15.91 27.79 -11.17
C ARG A 730 -17.43 27.72 -11.25
#